data_AF-A0A7W4EKY9-F1
#
_entry.id   AF-A0A7W4EKY9-F1
#
_cell.length_a   1.000
_cell.length_b   1.000
_cell.length_c   1.000
_cell.angle_alpha   90.00
_cell.angle_beta   90.00
_cell.angle_gamma   90.00
#
_symmetry.space_group_name_H-M   'P 1'
#
loop_
_entity.id
_entity.type
_entity.pdbx_description
1 polymer ?
#
loop_
_entity_poly.entity_id
_entity_poly.type
_entity_poly.pdbx_seq_one_letter_code
_entity_poly.pdbx_strand_id
1 'polypeptide(L)'
;MRHTRDFIVQVDKLREIIERDQEQLIDLLLQYETYATAKDEIKRSLATLCGLEKELSKTKSTKKVSTVSTFFPINLPLYSFILFAVVPSYFANTVYVRVSNHIGPVLTRLSVALGMKELFPQVQLKSYERKKFSRECVKNSDVILFCGRYENALAIRKENPEALFIYNGSGINPAVVTRNADVDVAVEKIVEMRTFNSGQDCAGTDCIFVERSVYDMVVRKLRVRLAELNVGQYGDTSIDIGPVVRSDYVKHLKTFLDDNRDYIVHEGVIKENLVSPFIIQKDIREHAGEFVELFAPVFYIVTYDNLSEVADILERHKESSMYISLFSQQNIEALQFKRFAKIAQVLRNKIVNDVEQGNMAYGGYGAKANFVAHGSETKVCPVFISREIDKYIVGGFELKSDRISVTMLGSGCWEGTPAPFCRCKLCRIASKNILSIENRMRPSFYIKSKKSQFVMELGPDFRMQTAKFNLPKVRDFLVSHWHNDHLFGVFDLHFYAELVLKDKINIYCSEGVAQYMREHINYMPINVVAIKPFDSFYLGDVKVTPFPVCHMYSHDKMKDADDFNNNVFGFLLEHRQTRIAYLADYYAVPEKSLKLVEGVDAAIADGTYLFEEIWPDKDLQNLTREEKDPDHLHGEEIMRFVSDLHAKKVVYHSISHLPGLTHNKLQEQLPKGQFIGFDGMDIV
;
A
#
# COMPACT_ATOMS: atom_id res chain seq x y z
N MET A 1 -24.34 -1.27 20.44
CA MET A 1 -24.91 -2.61 20.74
C MET A 1 -26.34 -2.78 20.23
N ARG A 2 -27.33 -1.96 20.65
CA ARG A 2 -28.72 -2.11 20.14
C ARG A 2 -28.86 -1.88 18.62
N HIS A 3 -28.32 -0.79 18.08
CA HIS A 3 -28.31 -0.50 16.63
C HIS A 3 -27.73 -1.64 15.79
N THR A 4 -26.57 -2.19 16.19
CA THR A 4 -25.95 -3.32 15.50
C THR A 4 -26.84 -4.56 15.51
N ARG A 5 -27.43 -4.89 16.66
CA ARG A 5 -28.35 -6.03 16.76
C ARG A 5 -29.56 -5.86 15.84
N ASP A 6 -30.17 -4.66 15.83
CA ASP A 6 -31.35 -4.38 14.99
C ASP A 6 -30.99 -4.48 13.49
N PHE A 7 -29.82 -3.98 13.10
CA PHE A 7 -29.32 -4.10 11.72
C PHE A 7 -29.05 -5.56 11.32
N ILE A 8 -28.43 -6.36 12.20
CA ILE A 8 -28.18 -7.78 11.92
C ILE A 8 -29.50 -8.54 11.74
N VAL A 9 -30.55 -8.23 12.51
CA VAL A 9 -31.88 -8.82 12.29
C VAL A 9 -32.45 -8.45 10.91
N GLN A 10 -32.20 -7.24 10.40
CA GLN A 10 -32.60 -6.86 9.03
C GLN A 10 -31.81 -7.65 7.97
N VAL A 11 -30.51 -7.81 8.19
CA VAL A 11 -29.60 -8.59 7.33
C VAL A 11 -29.99 -10.07 7.29
N ASP A 12 -30.32 -10.68 8.44
CA ASP A 12 -30.75 -12.07 8.52
C ASP A 12 -32.06 -12.29 7.74
N LYS A 13 -33.03 -11.38 7.85
CA LYS A 13 -34.26 -11.44 7.05
C LYS A 13 -33.99 -11.31 5.55
N LEU A 14 -33.08 -10.42 5.15
CA LEU A 14 -32.67 -10.29 3.76
C LEU A 14 -32.02 -11.60 3.26
N ARG A 15 -31.16 -12.22 4.07
CA ARG A 15 -30.57 -13.52 3.77
C ARG A 15 -31.64 -14.59 3.58
N GLU A 16 -32.60 -14.70 4.51
CA GLU A 16 -33.71 -15.65 4.43
C GLU A 16 -34.55 -15.47 3.16
N ILE A 17 -34.81 -14.22 2.75
CA ILE A 17 -35.49 -13.93 1.48
C ILE A 17 -34.67 -14.44 0.29
N ILE A 18 -33.36 -14.15 0.25
CA ILE A 18 -32.48 -14.59 -0.84
C ILE A 18 -32.39 -16.13 -0.87
N GLU A 19 -32.31 -16.80 0.28
CA GLU A 19 -32.25 -18.26 0.37
C GLU A 19 -33.57 -18.92 -0.06
N ARG A 20 -34.71 -18.35 0.33
CA ARG A 20 -36.04 -18.87 -0.02
C ARG A 20 -36.36 -18.66 -1.50
N ASP A 21 -36.06 -17.48 -2.04
CA ASP A 21 -36.55 -17.04 -3.35
C ASP A 21 -35.47 -17.16 -4.44
N GLN A 22 -34.48 -18.06 -4.29
CA GLN A 22 -33.34 -18.18 -5.21
C GLN A 22 -33.77 -18.35 -6.67
N GLU A 23 -34.74 -19.21 -6.96
CA GLU A 23 -35.21 -19.45 -8.33
C GLU A 23 -35.80 -18.18 -8.96
N GLN A 24 -36.66 -17.47 -8.21
CA GLN A 24 -37.24 -16.21 -8.67
C GLN A 24 -36.18 -15.13 -8.87
N LEU A 25 -35.17 -15.06 -8.00
CA LEU A 25 -34.05 -14.13 -8.14
C LEU A 25 -33.19 -14.46 -9.35
N ILE A 26 -32.93 -15.75 -9.61
CA ILE A 26 -32.24 -16.20 -10.82
C ILE A 26 -33.03 -15.77 -12.06
N ASP A 27 -34.33 -16.01 -12.13
CA ASP A 27 -35.16 -15.63 -13.29
C ASP A 27 -35.14 -14.10 -13.54
N LEU A 28 -35.03 -13.31 -12.47
CA LEU A 28 -34.90 -11.86 -12.56
C LEU A 28 -33.51 -11.46 -13.09
N LEU A 29 -32.46 -12.05 -12.53
CA LEU A 29 -31.07 -11.78 -12.88
C LEU A 29 -30.73 -12.25 -14.31
N LEU A 30 -31.32 -13.37 -14.75
CA LEU A 30 -31.18 -13.91 -16.11
C LEU A 30 -31.63 -12.96 -17.20
N GLN A 31 -32.33 -11.87 -16.88
CA GLN A 31 -32.68 -10.81 -17.84
C GLN A 31 -31.51 -9.85 -18.11
N TYR A 32 -30.40 -10.00 -17.38
CA TYR A 32 -29.27 -9.09 -17.37
C TYR A 32 -27.91 -9.80 -17.40
N GLU A 33 -27.82 -11.04 -16.95
CA GLU A 33 -26.58 -11.82 -16.89
C GLU A 33 -26.81 -13.31 -17.16
N THR A 34 -25.72 -14.07 -17.27
CA THR A 34 -25.78 -15.51 -17.55
C THR A 34 -26.11 -16.32 -16.30
N TYR A 35 -26.65 -17.52 -16.46
CA TYR A 35 -27.02 -18.39 -15.34
C TYR A 35 -25.86 -18.67 -14.37
N ALA A 36 -24.66 -18.91 -14.92
CA ALA A 36 -23.45 -19.09 -14.13
C ALA A 36 -23.11 -17.85 -13.29
N THR A 37 -23.22 -16.66 -13.89
CA THR A 37 -22.99 -15.37 -13.21
C THR A 37 -24.01 -15.16 -12.09
N ALA A 38 -25.31 -15.35 -12.37
CA ALA A 38 -26.37 -15.19 -11.38
C ALA A 38 -26.21 -16.12 -10.17
N LYS A 39 -25.81 -17.37 -10.40
CA LYS A 39 -25.52 -18.32 -9.30
C LYS A 39 -24.33 -17.92 -8.47
N ASP A 40 -23.23 -17.51 -9.11
CA ASP A 40 -22.05 -17.02 -8.40
C ASP A 40 -22.39 -15.77 -7.59
N GLU A 41 -23.18 -14.87 -8.16
CA GLU A 41 -23.61 -13.64 -7.53
C GLU A 41 -24.48 -13.87 -6.29
N ILE A 42 -25.47 -14.75 -6.37
CA ILE A 42 -26.28 -15.15 -5.20
C ILE A 42 -25.38 -15.74 -4.12
N LYS A 43 -24.45 -16.63 -4.50
CA LYS A 43 -23.50 -17.25 -3.55
C LYS A 43 -22.63 -16.20 -2.85
N ARG A 44 -22.05 -15.25 -3.59
CA ARG A 44 -21.22 -14.16 -3.03
C ARG A 44 -22.04 -13.23 -2.13
N SER A 45 -23.27 -12.96 -2.54
CA SER A 45 -24.25 -12.15 -1.79
C SER A 45 -24.55 -12.77 -0.43
N LEU A 46 -24.93 -14.05 -0.40
CA LEU A 46 -25.17 -14.80 0.83
C LEU A 46 -23.93 -14.88 1.72
N ALA A 47 -22.77 -15.21 1.14
CA ALA A 47 -21.51 -15.25 1.88
C ALA A 47 -21.18 -13.89 2.53
N THR A 48 -21.43 -12.79 1.81
CA THR A 48 -21.20 -11.43 2.31
C THR A 48 -22.13 -11.10 3.46
N LEU A 49 -23.44 -11.38 3.32
CA LEU A 49 -24.43 -11.16 4.38
C LEU A 49 -24.09 -11.97 5.65
N CYS A 50 -23.70 -13.23 5.50
CA CYS A 50 -23.24 -14.07 6.62
C CYS A 50 -22.00 -13.51 7.32
N GLY A 51 -21.10 -12.87 6.58
CA GLY A 51 -19.90 -12.26 7.15
C GLY A 51 -20.12 -10.91 7.84
N LEU A 52 -21.27 -10.26 7.65
CA LEU A 52 -21.50 -8.89 8.12
C LEU A 52 -21.45 -8.76 9.64
N GLU A 53 -21.94 -9.71 10.42
CA GLU A 53 -21.85 -9.61 11.88
C GLU A 53 -20.38 -9.56 12.35
N LYS A 54 -19.54 -10.44 11.78
CA LYS A 54 -18.10 -10.48 12.06
C LYS A 54 -17.38 -9.23 11.54
N GLU A 55 -17.76 -8.72 10.38
CA GLU A 55 -17.23 -7.46 9.85
C GLU A 55 -17.57 -6.27 10.77
N LEU A 56 -18.84 -6.14 11.14
CA LEU A 56 -19.34 -5.02 11.93
C LEU A 56 -18.90 -5.08 13.39
N SER A 57 -18.64 -6.26 13.96
CA SER A 57 -18.06 -6.38 15.31
C SER A 57 -16.67 -5.74 15.45
N LYS A 58 -15.98 -5.47 14.32
CA LYS A 58 -14.69 -4.76 14.29
C LYS A 58 -14.82 -3.25 14.16
N THR A 59 -16.02 -2.74 13.92
CA THR A 59 -16.29 -1.30 13.79
C THR A 59 -16.25 -0.63 15.17
N LYS A 60 -15.71 0.61 15.21
CA LYS A 60 -15.59 1.39 16.44
C LYS A 60 -16.66 2.48 16.57
N SER A 61 -17.29 2.84 15.45
CA SER A 61 -18.28 3.90 15.38
C SER A 61 -19.54 3.55 16.19
N THR A 62 -19.96 4.51 17.00
CA THR A 62 -21.24 4.48 17.73
C THR A 62 -22.27 5.46 17.15
N LYS A 63 -21.85 6.26 16.16
CA LYS A 63 -22.65 7.28 15.47
C LYS A 63 -22.82 6.90 14.00
N LYS A 64 -23.82 7.50 13.36
CA LYS A 64 -24.03 7.44 11.91
C LYS A 64 -23.68 8.78 11.27
N VAL A 65 -23.22 8.74 10.02
CA VAL A 65 -23.25 9.92 9.16
C VAL A 65 -24.68 10.26 8.77
N SER A 66 -24.93 11.51 8.37
CA SER A 66 -26.26 11.91 7.92
C SER A 66 -26.59 11.24 6.59
N THR A 67 -25.68 11.31 5.62
CA THR A 67 -25.96 10.85 4.25
C THR A 67 -24.77 10.21 3.56
N VAL A 68 -25.04 9.12 2.85
CA VAL A 68 -24.13 8.49 1.88
C VAL A 68 -24.75 8.66 0.48
N SER A 69 -24.00 9.17 -0.48
CA SER A 69 -24.39 9.16 -1.90
C SER A 69 -23.57 8.15 -2.68
N THR A 70 -24.24 7.21 -3.32
CA THR A 70 -23.61 6.11 -4.06
C THR A 70 -23.91 6.20 -5.56
N PHE A 71 -22.88 6.03 -6.39
CA PHE A 71 -23.01 5.80 -7.83
C PHE A 71 -22.97 4.30 -8.09
N PHE A 72 -24.13 3.72 -8.39
CA PHE A 72 -24.30 2.28 -8.47
C PHE A 72 -23.53 1.66 -9.66
N PRO A 73 -22.79 0.55 -9.45
CA PRO A 73 -22.20 -0.23 -10.54
C PRO A 73 -23.26 -0.75 -11.52
N ILE A 74 -22.86 -1.09 -12.74
CA ILE A 74 -23.77 -1.68 -13.73
C ILE A 74 -23.61 -3.20 -13.85
N ASN A 75 -22.60 -3.79 -13.20
CA ASN A 75 -22.34 -5.23 -13.14
C ASN A 75 -22.78 -5.80 -11.79
N LEU A 76 -23.13 -7.08 -11.79
CA LEU A 76 -23.53 -7.86 -10.62
C LEU A 76 -24.58 -7.15 -9.74
N PRO A 77 -25.85 -7.07 -10.19
CA PRO A 77 -26.88 -6.22 -9.60
C PRO A 77 -27.19 -6.48 -8.13
N LEU A 78 -27.43 -7.73 -7.72
CA LEU A 78 -27.66 -8.17 -6.34
C LEU A 78 -26.45 -7.97 -5.44
N TYR A 79 -25.27 -8.42 -5.86
CA TYR A 79 -24.05 -8.32 -5.07
C TYR A 79 -23.63 -6.86 -4.87
N SER A 80 -23.69 -6.06 -5.93
CA SER A 80 -23.50 -4.61 -5.86
C SER A 80 -24.55 -3.94 -4.97
N PHE A 81 -25.80 -4.41 -4.96
CA PHE A 81 -26.83 -3.83 -4.10
C PHE A 81 -26.51 -4.00 -2.61
N ILE A 82 -25.96 -5.15 -2.24
CA ILE A 82 -25.50 -5.41 -0.88
C ILE A 82 -24.33 -4.49 -0.53
N LEU A 83 -23.29 -4.45 -1.36
CA LEU A 83 -22.07 -3.67 -1.07
C LEU A 83 -22.27 -2.15 -1.09
N PHE A 84 -23.08 -1.64 -2.04
CA PHE A 84 -23.19 -0.21 -2.31
C PHE A 84 -24.45 0.44 -1.72
N ALA A 85 -25.37 -0.36 -1.16
CA ALA A 85 -26.56 0.16 -0.49
C ALA A 85 -26.81 -0.43 0.91
N VAL A 86 -26.83 -1.77 1.05
CA VAL A 86 -27.10 -2.42 2.36
C VAL A 86 -25.98 -2.12 3.35
N VAL A 87 -24.72 -2.38 3.00
CA VAL A 87 -23.57 -2.16 3.89
C VAL A 87 -23.45 -0.70 4.34
N PRO A 88 -23.52 0.32 3.46
CA PRO A 88 -23.47 1.72 3.86
C PRO A 88 -24.65 2.15 4.75
N SER A 89 -25.80 1.48 4.64
CA SER A 89 -27.00 1.81 5.43
C SER A 89 -26.84 1.51 6.93
N TYR A 90 -25.85 0.67 7.30
CA TYR A 90 -25.43 0.51 8.70
C TYR A 90 -24.87 1.82 9.27
N PHE A 91 -24.11 2.56 8.45
CA PHE A 91 -23.34 3.73 8.86
C PHE A 91 -24.06 5.06 8.64
N ALA A 92 -25.19 5.08 7.94
CA ALA A 92 -25.86 6.32 7.51
C ALA A 92 -27.34 6.38 7.89
N ASN A 93 -27.84 7.61 8.09
CA ASN A 93 -29.28 7.85 8.26
C ASN A 93 -30.04 7.82 6.92
N THR A 94 -29.36 8.11 5.81
CA THR A 94 -29.92 7.99 4.46
C THR A 94 -28.83 7.58 3.47
N VAL A 95 -29.16 6.66 2.58
CA VAL A 95 -28.29 6.24 1.47
C VAL A 95 -28.99 6.54 0.16
N TYR A 96 -28.48 7.52 -0.60
CA TYR A 96 -28.96 7.82 -1.94
C TYR A 96 -28.20 6.99 -2.96
N VAL A 97 -28.88 6.12 -3.69
CA VAL A 97 -28.26 5.27 -4.72
C VAL A 97 -28.65 5.79 -6.09
N ARG A 98 -27.71 6.40 -6.81
CA ARG A 98 -27.93 6.80 -8.20
C ARG A 98 -27.90 5.57 -9.09
N VAL A 99 -29.01 5.33 -9.78
CA VAL A 99 -29.15 4.19 -10.69
C VAL A 99 -28.92 4.63 -12.14
N SER A 100 -28.12 3.86 -12.87
CA SER A 100 -27.94 4.06 -14.32
C SER A 100 -29.18 3.60 -15.09
N ASN A 101 -29.50 4.26 -16.21
CA ASN A 101 -30.63 3.88 -17.06
C ASN A 101 -30.52 2.45 -17.60
N HIS A 102 -29.29 1.92 -17.72
CA HIS A 102 -29.05 0.55 -18.21
C HIS A 102 -29.50 -0.54 -17.23
N ILE A 103 -29.39 -0.29 -15.91
CA ILE A 103 -29.69 -1.28 -14.86
C ILE A 103 -30.99 -0.95 -14.09
N GLY A 104 -31.51 0.26 -14.25
CA GLY A 104 -32.69 0.78 -13.55
C GLY A 104 -33.87 -0.19 -13.42
N PRO A 105 -34.38 -0.77 -14.53
CA PRO A 105 -35.50 -1.69 -14.48
C PRO A 105 -35.21 -2.97 -13.68
N VAL A 106 -34.01 -3.54 -13.83
CA VAL A 106 -33.58 -4.76 -13.12
C VAL A 106 -33.44 -4.46 -11.64
N LEU A 107 -32.71 -3.40 -11.28
CA LEU A 107 -32.50 -3.02 -9.87
C LEU A 107 -33.80 -2.65 -9.16
N THR A 108 -34.75 -2.03 -9.86
CA THR A 108 -36.07 -1.69 -9.28
C THR A 108 -36.85 -2.95 -8.93
N ARG A 109 -36.93 -3.93 -9.85
CA ARG A 109 -37.61 -5.21 -9.57
C ARG A 109 -36.90 -6.01 -8.48
N LEU A 110 -35.57 -6.01 -8.50
CA LEU A 110 -34.76 -6.65 -7.47
C LEU A 110 -35.02 -6.02 -6.10
N SER A 111 -35.08 -4.69 -6.02
CA SER A 111 -35.42 -3.97 -4.79
C SER A 111 -36.79 -4.31 -4.22
N VAL A 112 -37.77 -4.61 -5.09
CA VAL A 112 -39.10 -5.05 -4.67
C VAL A 112 -39.04 -6.51 -4.19
N ALA A 113 -38.41 -7.40 -4.96
CA ALA A 113 -38.28 -8.81 -4.60
C ALA A 113 -37.56 -9.01 -3.25
N LEU A 114 -36.55 -8.19 -2.96
CA LEU A 114 -35.80 -8.22 -1.71
C LEU A 114 -36.47 -7.50 -0.54
N GLY A 115 -37.65 -6.88 -0.72
CA GLY A 115 -38.33 -6.13 0.35
C GLY A 115 -37.51 -4.95 0.89
N MET A 116 -36.71 -4.30 0.05
CA MET A 116 -35.73 -3.30 0.49
C MET A 116 -36.37 -2.08 1.14
N LYS A 117 -37.59 -1.72 0.73
CA LYS A 117 -38.32 -0.57 1.29
C LYS A 117 -38.73 -0.83 2.73
N GLU A 118 -39.13 -2.06 3.06
CA GLU A 118 -39.49 -2.46 4.41
C GLU A 118 -38.26 -2.73 5.28
N LEU A 119 -37.25 -3.42 4.74
CA LEU A 119 -36.06 -3.82 5.51
C LEU A 119 -35.08 -2.67 5.72
N PHE A 120 -34.85 -1.83 4.70
CA PHE A 120 -33.87 -0.75 4.71
C PHE A 120 -34.49 0.56 4.18
N PRO A 121 -35.51 1.13 4.85
CA PRO A 121 -36.23 2.32 4.38
C PRO A 121 -35.34 3.57 4.16
N GLN A 122 -34.15 3.59 4.78
CA GLN A 122 -33.15 4.62 4.58
C GLN A 122 -32.46 4.58 3.21
N VAL A 123 -32.56 3.47 2.47
CA VAL A 123 -31.98 3.30 1.13
C VAL A 123 -32.97 3.85 0.10
N GLN A 124 -32.54 4.85 -0.67
CA GLN A 124 -33.37 5.50 -1.68
C GLN A 124 -32.73 5.41 -3.07
N LEU A 125 -33.38 4.66 -3.97
CA LEU A 125 -32.99 4.62 -5.38
C LEU A 125 -33.38 5.93 -6.09
N LYS A 126 -32.44 6.53 -6.82
CA LYS A 126 -32.63 7.77 -7.58
C LYS A 126 -32.28 7.56 -9.05
N SER A 127 -33.28 7.52 -9.92
CA SER A 127 -33.12 7.50 -11.39
C SER A 127 -32.81 8.89 -11.93
N TYR A 128 -31.76 9.52 -11.40
CA TYR A 128 -31.34 10.88 -11.77
C TYR A 128 -30.18 10.84 -12.76
N GLU A 129 -30.20 11.80 -13.70
CA GLU A 129 -28.98 12.14 -14.44
C GLU A 129 -27.87 12.55 -13.48
N ARG A 130 -26.61 12.31 -13.88
CA ARG A 130 -25.43 12.56 -13.05
C ARG A 130 -25.40 14.00 -12.50
N LYS A 131 -25.65 15.00 -13.36
CA LYS A 131 -25.63 16.42 -12.95
C LYS A 131 -26.73 16.74 -11.93
N LYS A 132 -27.92 16.15 -12.06
CA LYS A 132 -29.00 16.34 -11.10
C LYS A 132 -28.66 15.68 -9.76
N PHE A 133 -28.24 14.42 -9.78
CA PHE A 133 -27.82 13.70 -8.57
C PHE A 133 -26.69 14.41 -7.83
N SER A 134 -25.73 14.98 -8.56
CA SER A 134 -24.60 15.65 -7.92
C SER A 134 -25.02 16.93 -7.21
N ARG A 135 -25.90 17.74 -7.84
CA ARG A 135 -26.47 18.94 -7.23
C ARG A 135 -27.35 18.65 -6.01
N GLU A 136 -28.18 17.60 -6.06
CA GLU A 136 -29.21 17.35 -5.04
C GLU A 136 -28.74 16.43 -3.90
N CYS A 137 -27.83 15.49 -4.17
CA CYS A 137 -27.40 14.47 -3.21
C CYS A 137 -25.91 14.63 -2.84
N VAL A 138 -25.01 14.68 -3.83
CA VAL A 138 -23.55 14.66 -3.59
C VAL A 138 -23.08 15.88 -2.81
N LYS A 139 -23.54 17.08 -3.17
CA LYS A 139 -23.10 18.35 -2.53
C LYS A 139 -23.28 18.39 -1.01
N ASN A 140 -24.26 17.67 -0.48
CA ASN A 140 -24.60 17.65 0.94
C ASN A 140 -24.28 16.30 1.61
N SER A 141 -23.52 15.44 0.92
CA SER A 141 -23.17 14.12 1.44
C SER A 141 -21.99 14.15 2.40
N ASP A 142 -22.04 13.33 3.45
CA ASP A 142 -20.88 13.10 4.31
C ASP A 142 -19.92 12.08 3.67
N VAL A 143 -20.47 11.14 2.92
CA VAL A 143 -19.72 10.08 2.22
C VAL A 143 -20.22 9.95 0.79
N ILE A 144 -19.28 9.79 -0.15
CA ILE A 144 -19.56 9.53 -1.55
C ILE A 144 -18.90 8.20 -1.93
N LEU A 145 -19.71 7.23 -2.35
CA LEU A 145 -19.23 5.97 -2.93
C LEU A 145 -19.34 6.06 -4.45
N PHE A 146 -18.22 6.07 -5.16
CA PHE A 146 -18.22 6.22 -6.61
C PHE A 146 -17.68 4.97 -7.30
N CYS A 147 -18.50 4.34 -8.15
CA CYS A 147 -18.06 3.32 -9.09
C CYS A 147 -18.12 3.85 -10.54
N GLY A 148 -17.05 3.64 -11.30
CA GLY A 148 -16.95 3.99 -12.72
C GLY A 148 -15.60 4.59 -13.12
N ARG A 149 -15.57 5.29 -14.26
CA ARG A 149 -14.33 5.85 -14.83
C ARG A 149 -13.67 6.91 -13.94
N TYR A 150 -12.34 6.90 -13.91
CA TYR A 150 -11.51 7.74 -13.05
C TYR A 150 -11.74 9.24 -13.25
N GLU A 151 -11.89 9.70 -14.50
CA GLU A 151 -12.10 11.12 -14.82
C GLU A 151 -13.41 11.63 -14.23
N ASN A 152 -14.45 10.77 -14.23
CA ASN A 152 -15.73 11.10 -13.63
C ASN A 152 -15.64 11.12 -12.11
N ALA A 153 -14.86 10.22 -11.50
CA ALA A 153 -14.63 10.21 -10.06
C ALA A 153 -13.97 11.52 -9.60
N LEU A 154 -12.94 11.99 -10.32
CA LEU A 154 -12.30 13.27 -10.05
C LEU A 154 -13.26 14.45 -10.20
N ALA A 155 -14.13 14.42 -11.21
CA ALA A 155 -15.14 15.46 -11.41
C ALA A 155 -16.14 15.53 -10.25
N ILE A 156 -16.67 14.38 -9.80
CA ILE A 156 -17.61 14.32 -8.67
C ILE A 156 -16.94 14.74 -7.37
N ARG A 157 -15.71 14.29 -7.12
CA ARG A 157 -14.96 14.66 -5.91
C ARG A 157 -14.82 16.18 -5.77
N LYS A 158 -14.57 16.89 -6.87
CA LYS A 158 -14.46 18.36 -6.85
C LYS A 158 -15.75 19.06 -6.42
N GLU A 159 -16.91 18.43 -6.55
CA GLU A 159 -18.20 19.02 -6.16
C GLU A 159 -18.41 19.04 -4.64
N ASN A 160 -17.74 18.14 -3.90
CA ASN A 160 -17.78 18.08 -2.44
C ASN A 160 -16.49 17.46 -1.90
N PRO A 161 -15.39 18.24 -1.80
CA PRO A 161 -14.09 17.73 -1.38
C PRO A 161 -14.07 17.33 0.10
N GLU A 162 -14.94 17.91 0.93
CA GLU A 162 -15.01 17.64 2.37
C GLU A 162 -15.73 16.33 2.70
N ALA A 163 -16.44 15.71 1.76
CA ALA A 163 -16.98 14.37 1.96
C ALA A 163 -15.86 13.33 1.98
N LEU A 164 -16.05 12.23 2.72
CA LEU A 164 -15.28 11.02 2.49
C LEU A 164 -15.61 10.47 1.10
N PHE A 165 -14.66 10.52 0.18
CA PHE A 165 -14.80 9.99 -1.17
C PHE A 165 -14.13 8.63 -1.27
N ILE A 166 -14.93 7.58 -1.51
CA ILE A 166 -14.45 6.22 -1.74
C ILE A 166 -14.64 5.90 -3.22
N TYR A 167 -13.54 5.63 -3.90
CA TYR A 167 -13.50 5.32 -5.33
C TYR A 167 -13.23 3.84 -5.58
N ASN A 168 -14.20 3.16 -6.20
CA ASN A 168 -14.11 1.80 -6.72
C ASN A 168 -14.12 1.85 -8.26
N GLY A 169 -12.96 2.05 -8.86
CA GLY A 169 -12.81 2.17 -10.30
C GLY A 169 -12.62 0.86 -11.05
N SER A 170 -12.11 1.01 -12.27
CA SER A 170 -11.53 -0.07 -13.07
C SER A 170 -10.02 0.11 -13.13
N GLY A 171 -9.32 -1.00 -13.30
CA GLY A 171 -7.88 -1.04 -13.42
C GLY A 171 -7.46 -2.22 -14.28
N ILE A 172 -6.18 -2.27 -14.63
CA ILE A 172 -5.63 -3.38 -15.38
C ILE A 172 -5.44 -4.59 -14.47
N ASN A 173 -5.91 -5.75 -14.93
CA ASN A 173 -5.81 -7.03 -14.23
C ASN A 173 -5.09 -8.08 -15.10
N PRO A 174 -3.80 -7.89 -15.42
CA PRO A 174 -3.11 -8.79 -16.34
C PRO A 174 -3.00 -10.21 -15.82
N ALA A 175 -3.11 -11.17 -16.73
CA ALA A 175 -2.66 -12.54 -16.51
C ALA A 175 -1.26 -12.70 -17.10
N VAL A 176 -0.39 -13.46 -16.42
CA VAL A 176 0.96 -13.77 -16.86
C VAL A 176 1.14 -15.28 -16.84
N VAL A 177 1.26 -15.88 -18.02
CA VAL A 177 1.46 -17.32 -18.23
C VAL A 177 2.92 -17.57 -18.58
N THR A 178 3.65 -18.13 -17.63
CA THR A 178 5.09 -18.46 -17.76
C THR A 178 5.32 -19.78 -18.49
N ARG A 179 6.56 -20.04 -18.92
CA ARG A 179 6.98 -21.35 -19.47
C ARG A 179 6.75 -22.52 -18.50
N ASN A 180 6.70 -22.22 -17.20
CA ASN A 180 6.51 -23.19 -16.12
C ASN A 180 5.05 -23.21 -15.61
N ALA A 181 4.12 -22.57 -16.32
CA ALA A 181 2.71 -22.61 -15.97
C ALA A 181 2.13 -24.01 -16.18
N ASP A 182 1.22 -24.40 -15.30
CA ASP A 182 0.22 -25.40 -15.66
C ASP A 182 -0.74 -24.74 -16.66
N VAL A 183 -0.55 -25.05 -17.94
CA VAL A 183 -1.30 -24.39 -19.02
C VAL A 183 -2.78 -24.76 -18.98
N ASP A 184 -3.15 -25.95 -18.50
CA ASP A 184 -4.55 -26.34 -18.38
C ASP A 184 -5.26 -25.48 -17.33
N VAL A 185 -4.64 -25.32 -16.15
CA VAL A 185 -5.15 -24.42 -15.11
C VAL A 185 -5.20 -22.97 -15.60
N ALA A 186 -4.15 -22.50 -16.28
CA ALA A 186 -4.09 -21.13 -16.78
C ALA A 186 -5.21 -20.85 -17.79
N VAL A 187 -5.41 -21.74 -18.77
CA VAL A 187 -6.44 -21.59 -19.81
C VAL A 187 -7.83 -21.58 -19.20
N GLU A 188 -8.16 -22.53 -18.32
CA GLU A 188 -9.49 -22.58 -17.71
C GLU A 188 -9.79 -21.31 -16.93
N LYS A 189 -8.83 -20.84 -16.12
CA LYS A 189 -8.97 -19.63 -15.32
C LYS A 189 -9.06 -18.36 -16.16
N ILE A 190 -8.30 -18.26 -17.24
CA ILE A 190 -8.36 -17.12 -18.16
C ILE A 190 -9.72 -17.09 -18.87
N VAL A 191 -10.24 -18.24 -19.31
CA VAL A 191 -11.58 -18.33 -19.90
C VAL A 191 -12.63 -17.93 -18.88
N GLU A 192 -12.62 -18.55 -17.70
CA GLU A 192 -13.53 -18.23 -16.59
C GLU A 192 -13.58 -16.72 -16.32
N MET A 193 -12.42 -16.07 -16.17
CA MET A 193 -12.36 -14.64 -15.87
C MET A 193 -12.83 -13.76 -17.04
N ARG A 194 -12.46 -14.09 -18.27
CA ARG A 194 -12.73 -13.23 -19.43
C ARG A 194 -14.16 -13.37 -19.96
N THR A 195 -14.81 -14.50 -19.69
CA THR A 195 -16.22 -14.74 -20.06
C THR A 195 -17.18 -14.52 -18.91
N PHE A 196 -16.71 -14.37 -17.67
CA PHE A 196 -17.54 -13.96 -16.54
C PHE A 196 -18.33 -12.69 -16.86
N ASN A 197 -19.64 -12.72 -16.64
CA ASN A 197 -20.57 -11.68 -17.04
C ASN A 197 -20.40 -11.23 -18.52
N SER A 198 -20.10 -12.16 -19.43
CA SER A 198 -19.82 -11.88 -20.85
C SER A 198 -18.63 -10.91 -21.07
N GLY A 199 -17.66 -10.92 -20.16
CA GLY A 199 -16.51 -10.01 -20.17
C GLY A 199 -16.85 -8.58 -19.77
N GLN A 200 -17.93 -8.34 -19.04
CA GLN A 200 -18.36 -7.01 -18.58
C GLN A 200 -18.10 -6.85 -17.09
N ASP A 201 -16.84 -7.00 -16.69
CA ASP A 201 -16.42 -6.89 -15.30
C ASP A 201 -15.11 -6.10 -15.17
N CYS A 202 -15.05 -5.19 -14.20
CA CYS A 202 -13.90 -4.31 -13.97
C CYS A 202 -12.69 -5.01 -13.36
N ALA A 203 -12.84 -6.22 -12.82
CA ALA A 203 -11.73 -7.09 -12.44
C ALA A 203 -11.25 -7.98 -13.60
N GLY A 204 -11.94 -7.95 -14.75
CA GLY A 204 -11.66 -8.77 -15.92
C GLY A 204 -10.20 -8.70 -16.38
N THR A 205 -9.70 -9.82 -16.90
CA THR A 205 -8.34 -9.87 -17.46
C THR A 205 -8.32 -9.26 -18.84
N ASP A 206 -7.86 -8.01 -18.95
CA ASP A 206 -7.83 -7.26 -20.21
C ASP A 206 -6.58 -7.52 -21.06
N CYS A 207 -5.52 -8.06 -20.46
CA CYS A 207 -4.28 -8.39 -21.17
C CYS A 207 -3.67 -9.67 -20.61
N ILE A 208 -3.32 -10.58 -21.50
CA ILE A 208 -2.84 -11.91 -21.18
C ILE A 208 -1.41 -12.03 -21.73
N PHE A 209 -0.42 -11.86 -20.87
CA PHE A 209 0.97 -12.09 -21.22
C PHE A 209 1.22 -13.60 -21.28
N VAL A 210 1.68 -14.09 -22.43
CA VAL A 210 1.99 -15.51 -22.63
C VAL A 210 3.43 -15.65 -23.07
N GLU A 211 4.21 -16.45 -22.36
CA GLU A 211 5.59 -16.69 -22.74
C GLU A 211 5.65 -17.45 -24.07
N ARG A 212 6.51 -17.01 -24.98
CA ARG A 212 6.54 -17.48 -26.37
C ARG A 212 6.68 -18.99 -26.49
N SER A 213 7.45 -19.62 -25.59
CA SER A 213 7.66 -21.07 -25.58
C SER A 213 6.40 -21.90 -25.31
N VAL A 214 5.37 -21.33 -24.69
CA VAL A 214 4.09 -22.01 -24.39
C VAL A 214 2.91 -21.44 -25.17
N TYR A 215 3.12 -20.41 -25.99
CA TYR A 215 2.09 -19.70 -26.74
C TYR A 215 1.21 -20.63 -27.60
N ASP A 216 1.81 -21.45 -28.46
CA ASP A 216 1.04 -22.32 -29.36
C ASP A 216 0.16 -23.33 -28.61
N MET A 217 0.63 -23.78 -27.44
CA MET A 217 -0.13 -24.68 -26.58
C MET A 217 -1.30 -23.97 -25.92
N VAL A 218 -1.07 -22.75 -25.41
CA VAL A 218 -2.11 -21.89 -24.80
C VAL A 218 -3.19 -21.56 -25.82
N VAL A 219 -2.84 -21.07 -27.02
CA VAL A 219 -3.84 -20.70 -28.05
C VAL A 219 -4.64 -21.90 -28.53
N ARG A 220 -4.00 -23.06 -28.70
CA ARG A 220 -4.70 -24.29 -29.10
C ARG A 220 -5.75 -24.69 -28.06
N LYS A 221 -5.37 -24.72 -26.77
CA LYS A 221 -6.28 -25.08 -25.67
C LYS A 221 -7.37 -24.03 -25.47
N LEU A 222 -7.05 -22.74 -25.60
CA LEU A 222 -8.04 -21.66 -25.62
C LEU A 222 -9.08 -21.89 -26.71
N ARG A 223 -8.67 -22.12 -27.97
CA ARG A 223 -9.61 -22.36 -29.07
C ARG A 223 -10.54 -23.55 -28.81
N VAL A 224 -10.01 -24.66 -28.27
CA VAL A 224 -10.83 -25.83 -27.89
C VAL A 224 -11.85 -25.44 -26.84
N ARG A 225 -11.41 -24.79 -25.75
CA ARG A 225 -12.27 -24.41 -24.65
C ARG A 225 -13.33 -23.38 -25.05
N LEU A 226 -12.99 -22.44 -25.93
CA LEU A 226 -13.93 -21.44 -26.44
C LEU A 226 -14.99 -22.04 -27.37
N ALA A 227 -14.67 -23.12 -28.10
CA ALA A 227 -15.62 -23.81 -28.96
C ALA A 227 -16.74 -24.55 -28.18
N GLU A 228 -16.53 -24.79 -26.88
CA GLU A 228 -17.51 -25.41 -25.99
C GLU A 228 -18.51 -24.39 -25.40
N LEU A 229 -18.26 -23.09 -25.58
CA LEU A 229 -19.08 -22.03 -24.98
C LEU A 229 -20.32 -21.73 -25.83
N ASN A 230 -21.46 -21.66 -25.16
CA ASN A 230 -22.72 -21.27 -25.77
C ASN A 230 -22.90 -19.75 -25.73
N VAL A 231 -23.03 -19.13 -26.91
CA VAL A 231 -23.32 -17.70 -27.05
C VAL A 231 -24.81 -17.54 -27.40
N GLY A 232 -25.56 -16.80 -26.60
CA GLY A 232 -26.99 -16.66 -26.81
C GLY A 232 -27.62 -15.51 -26.04
N GLN A 233 -28.95 -15.43 -26.07
CA GLN A 233 -29.69 -14.36 -25.42
C GLN A 233 -29.90 -14.67 -23.93
N TYR A 234 -29.93 -13.60 -23.13
CA TYR A 234 -30.36 -13.65 -21.74
C TYR A 234 -31.76 -14.29 -21.59
N GLY A 235 -31.96 -15.03 -20.50
CA GLY A 235 -33.14 -15.87 -20.25
C GLY A 235 -32.95 -17.36 -20.57
N ASP A 236 -31.94 -17.72 -21.36
CA ASP A 236 -31.54 -19.12 -21.59
C ASP A 236 -30.52 -19.55 -20.50
N THR A 237 -30.75 -20.68 -19.84
CA THR A 237 -29.85 -21.18 -18.78
C THR A 237 -28.64 -21.93 -19.32
N SER A 238 -28.64 -22.27 -20.61
CA SER A 238 -27.55 -23.01 -21.27
C SER A 238 -26.42 -22.13 -21.81
N ILE A 239 -26.59 -20.80 -21.79
CA ILE A 239 -25.62 -19.86 -22.34
C ILE A 239 -24.49 -19.54 -21.35
N ASP A 240 -23.28 -19.44 -21.88
CA ASP A 240 -22.09 -19.00 -21.14
C ASP A 240 -21.77 -17.52 -21.39
N ILE A 241 -22.15 -17.01 -22.56
CA ILE A 241 -21.92 -15.63 -22.99
C ILE A 241 -23.22 -15.03 -23.50
N GLY A 242 -23.62 -13.92 -22.90
CA GLY A 242 -24.79 -13.13 -23.26
C GLY A 242 -24.47 -11.82 -23.97
N PRO A 243 -25.50 -10.99 -24.25
CA PRO A 243 -25.34 -9.69 -24.90
C PRO A 243 -24.52 -8.69 -24.08
N VAL A 244 -23.68 -7.91 -24.76
CA VAL A 244 -23.07 -6.71 -24.17
C VAL A 244 -24.15 -5.65 -23.93
N VAL A 245 -24.24 -5.15 -22.70
CA VAL A 245 -25.30 -4.23 -22.22
C VAL A 245 -25.32 -2.92 -23.03
N ARG A 246 -24.16 -2.46 -23.47
CA ARG A 246 -23.97 -1.16 -24.13
C ARG A 246 -23.78 -1.31 -25.64
N SER A 247 -24.84 -1.05 -26.40
CA SER A 247 -24.81 -1.09 -27.87
C SER A 247 -23.88 -0.04 -28.49
N ASP A 248 -23.69 1.09 -27.83
CA ASP A 248 -22.73 2.12 -28.25
C ASP A 248 -21.28 1.62 -28.11
N TYR A 249 -20.99 0.86 -27.06
CA TYR A 249 -19.69 0.23 -26.86
C TYR A 249 -19.39 -0.82 -27.94
N VAL A 250 -20.39 -1.61 -28.37
CA VAL A 250 -20.20 -2.61 -29.44
C VAL A 250 -19.76 -1.96 -30.76
N LYS A 251 -20.17 -0.72 -31.05
CA LYS A 251 -19.68 0.02 -32.24
C LYS A 251 -18.19 0.34 -32.13
N HIS A 252 -17.74 0.79 -30.96
CA HIS A 252 -16.32 1.04 -30.71
C HIS A 252 -15.52 -0.27 -30.77
N LEU A 253 -16.08 -1.36 -30.24
CA LEU A 253 -15.46 -2.68 -30.30
C LEU A 253 -15.26 -3.16 -31.74
N LYS A 254 -16.25 -2.97 -32.63
CA LYS A 254 -16.11 -3.30 -34.06
C LYS A 254 -14.95 -2.55 -34.69
N THR A 255 -14.86 -1.23 -34.44
CA THR A 255 -13.76 -0.40 -34.96
C THR A 255 -12.41 -0.92 -34.46
N PHE A 256 -12.31 -1.19 -33.15
CA PHE A 256 -11.11 -1.77 -32.55
C PHE A 256 -10.72 -3.12 -33.18
N LEU A 257 -11.69 -4.01 -33.43
CA LEU A 257 -11.42 -5.30 -34.07
C LEU A 257 -10.99 -5.15 -35.52
N ASP A 258 -11.58 -4.23 -36.27
CA ASP A 258 -11.19 -3.94 -37.65
C ASP A 258 -9.76 -3.36 -37.72
N ASP A 259 -9.41 -2.43 -36.81
CA ASP A 259 -8.06 -1.87 -36.70
C ASP A 259 -7.00 -2.93 -36.30
N ASN A 260 -7.44 -4.04 -35.70
CA ASN A 260 -6.58 -5.13 -35.24
C ASN A 260 -6.76 -6.41 -36.07
N ARG A 261 -7.38 -6.33 -37.26
CA ARG A 261 -7.77 -7.50 -38.07
C ARG A 261 -6.61 -8.45 -38.37
N ASP A 262 -5.43 -7.92 -38.67
CA ASP A 262 -4.23 -8.71 -38.98
C ASP A 262 -3.66 -9.47 -37.76
N TYR A 263 -4.07 -9.09 -36.55
CA TYR A 263 -3.66 -9.71 -35.29
C TYR A 263 -4.70 -10.69 -34.74
N ILE A 264 -5.84 -10.88 -35.40
CA ILE A 264 -6.89 -11.80 -34.97
C ILE A 264 -6.47 -13.24 -35.29
N VAL A 265 -6.28 -14.05 -34.24
CA VAL A 265 -5.97 -15.48 -34.35
C VAL A 265 -7.17 -16.37 -34.04
N HIS A 266 -8.28 -15.83 -33.57
CA HIS A 266 -9.58 -16.50 -33.50
C HIS A 266 -10.67 -15.48 -33.73
N GLU A 267 -11.38 -15.61 -34.86
CA GLU A 267 -12.41 -14.66 -35.27
C GLU A 267 -13.77 -15.09 -34.69
N GLY A 268 -14.36 -14.21 -33.89
CA GLY A 268 -15.72 -14.34 -33.40
C GLY A 268 -16.74 -13.71 -34.34
N VAL A 269 -18.00 -13.72 -33.92
CA VAL A 269 -19.15 -13.15 -34.62
C VAL A 269 -19.76 -12.07 -33.74
N ILE A 270 -20.06 -10.92 -34.34
CA ILE A 270 -20.83 -9.85 -33.70
C ILE A 270 -22.20 -9.73 -34.38
N LYS A 271 -23.26 -10.07 -33.65
CA LYS A 271 -24.65 -9.92 -34.10
C LYS A 271 -25.39 -9.02 -33.12
N GLU A 272 -25.70 -7.80 -33.55
CA GLU A 272 -26.27 -6.75 -32.69
C GLU A 272 -25.38 -6.52 -31.45
N ASN A 273 -25.85 -6.89 -30.26
CA ASN A 273 -25.11 -6.79 -29.00
C ASN A 273 -24.47 -8.11 -28.57
N LEU A 274 -24.73 -9.22 -29.28
CA LEU A 274 -24.05 -10.49 -29.02
C LEU A 274 -22.66 -10.46 -29.64
N VAL A 275 -21.65 -10.73 -28.83
CA VAL A 275 -20.24 -10.78 -29.22
C VAL A 275 -19.72 -12.15 -28.80
N SER A 276 -19.42 -13.03 -29.76
CA SER A 276 -18.71 -14.27 -29.44
C SER A 276 -17.22 -13.98 -29.19
N PRO A 277 -16.49 -14.93 -28.57
CA PRO A 277 -15.08 -14.72 -28.26
C PRO A 277 -14.20 -14.36 -29.46
N PHE A 278 -13.27 -13.43 -29.25
CA PHE A 278 -12.17 -13.13 -30.17
C PHE A 278 -10.84 -13.39 -29.47
N ILE A 279 -9.82 -13.87 -30.20
CA ILE A 279 -8.43 -13.88 -29.71
C ILE A 279 -7.61 -12.97 -30.62
N ILE A 280 -6.97 -11.97 -30.02
CA ILE A 280 -6.00 -11.10 -30.67
C ILE A 280 -4.63 -11.48 -30.12
N GLN A 281 -3.63 -11.64 -30.98
CA GLN A 281 -2.25 -11.84 -30.56
C GLN A 281 -1.33 -10.75 -31.11
N LYS A 282 -0.56 -10.16 -30.20
CA LYS A 282 0.48 -9.17 -30.50
C LYS A 282 1.82 -9.54 -29.87
N ASP A 283 2.90 -9.00 -30.44
CA ASP A 283 4.24 -9.14 -29.88
C ASP A 283 4.54 -8.01 -28.89
N ILE A 284 5.10 -8.35 -27.72
CA ILE A 284 5.48 -7.37 -26.70
C ILE A 284 6.43 -6.30 -27.23
N ARG A 285 7.31 -6.61 -28.20
CA ARG A 285 8.34 -5.67 -28.68
C ARG A 285 7.78 -4.57 -29.56
N GLU A 286 6.70 -4.87 -30.28
CA GLU A 286 6.07 -3.96 -31.22
C GLU A 286 4.88 -3.22 -30.60
N HIS A 287 4.22 -3.85 -29.63
CA HIS A 287 2.96 -3.36 -29.06
C HIS A 287 3.07 -3.04 -27.55
N ALA A 288 4.29 -2.84 -27.05
CA ALA A 288 4.59 -2.50 -25.66
C ALA A 288 4.11 -1.10 -25.28
N GLY A 289 2.83 -0.92 -24.96
CA GLY A 289 2.41 0.36 -24.36
C GLY A 289 0.93 0.60 -24.11
N GLU A 290 0.02 -0.23 -24.61
CA GLU A 290 -1.42 0.05 -24.49
C GLU A 290 -2.16 -1.16 -23.93
N PHE A 291 -2.47 -1.10 -22.63
CA PHE A 291 -3.57 -1.89 -22.09
C PHE A 291 -4.87 -1.29 -22.58
N VAL A 292 -5.70 -2.13 -23.18
CA VAL A 292 -7.02 -1.74 -23.64
C VAL A 292 -8.03 -2.45 -22.76
N GLU A 293 -8.78 -1.70 -21.95
CA GLU A 293 -9.91 -2.25 -21.19
C GLU A 293 -11.00 -2.65 -22.20
N LEU A 294 -11.28 -3.95 -22.28
CA LEU A 294 -12.23 -4.50 -23.24
C LEU A 294 -13.42 -5.08 -22.49
N PHE A 295 -14.52 -4.32 -22.46
CA PHE A 295 -15.78 -4.68 -21.82
C PHE A 295 -16.61 -5.69 -22.66
N ALA A 296 -15.95 -6.76 -23.13
CA ALA A 296 -16.45 -7.80 -24.02
C ALA A 296 -15.60 -9.07 -23.89
N PRO A 297 -16.02 -10.23 -24.43
CA PRO A 297 -15.25 -11.48 -24.34
C PRO A 297 -14.10 -11.51 -25.36
N VAL A 298 -13.18 -10.55 -25.28
CA VAL A 298 -12.00 -10.47 -26.16
C VAL A 298 -10.74 -10.83 -25.38
N PHE A 299 -10.02 -11.83 -25.86
CA PHE A 299 -8.77 -12.33 -25.29
C PHE A 299 -7.59 -11.64 -25.97
N TYR A 300 -7.05 -10.61 -25.34
CA TYR A 300 -5.90 -9.87 -25.85
C TYR A 300 -4.59 -10.48 -25.34
N ILE A 301 -3.95 -11.30 -26.18
CA ILE A 301 -2.71 -12.01 -25.87
C ILE A 301 -1.50 -11.18 -26.31
N VAL A 302 -0.54 -11.02 -25.42
CA VAL A 302 0.75 -10.40 -25.69
C VAL A 302 1.85 -11.44 -25.46
N THR A 303 2.56 -11.81 -26.52
CA THR A 303 3.66 -12.78 -26.43
C THR A 303 4.95 -12.10 -25.98
N TYR A 304 5.66 -12.71 -25.03
CA TYR A 304 6.92 -12.18 -24.49
C TYR A 304 7.99 -13.27 -24.39
N ASP A 305 9.27 -12.88 -24.27
CA ASP A 305 10.38 -13.81 -24.14
C ASP A 305 11.04 -13.78 -22.76
N ASN A 306 10.98 -12.64 -22.05
CA ASN A 306 11.50 -12.50 -20.69
C ASN A 306 10.52 -11.80 -19.76
N LEU A 307 10.41 -12.29 -18.52
CA LEU A 307 9.61 -11.65 -17.47
C LEU A 307 10.02 -10.20 -17.17
N SER A 308 11.26 -9.80 -17.47
CA SER A 308 11.69 -8.40 -17.37
C SER A 308 10.89 -7.49 -18.30
N GLU A 309 10.55 -7.94 -19.52
CA GLU A 309 9.75 -7.16 -20.48
C GLU A 309 8.35 -6.91 -19.92
N VAL A 310 7.70 -7.97 -19.39
CA VAL A 310 6.39 -7.88 -18.75
C VAL A 310 6.44 -6.91 -17.58
N ALA A 311 7.46 -7.05 -16.73
CA ALA A 311 7.68 -6.20 -15.58
C ALA A 311 7.79 -4.71 -15.93
N ASP A 312 8.52 -4.36 -16.98
CA ASP A 312 8.68 -2.98 -17.42
C ASP A 312 7.36 -2.39 -17.93
N ILE A 313 6.52 -3.21 -18.58
CA ILE A 313 5.15 -2.79 -18.94
C ILE A 313 4.31 -2.54 -17.69
N LEU A 314 4.30 -3.48 -16.73
CA LEU A 314 3.51 -3.34 -15.51
C LEU A 314 3.90 -2.10 -14.69
N GLU A 315 5.18 -1.77 -14.64
CA GLU A 315 5.65 -0.57 -13.95
C GLU A 315 5.17 0.72 -14.64
N ARG A 316 5.13 0.75 -15.99
CA ARG A 316 4.58 1.89 -16.75
C ARG A 316 3.09 2.11 -16.50
N HIS A 317 2.35 1.05 -16.22
CA HIS A 317 0.90 1.10 -15.98
C HIS A 317 0.51 1.01 -14.51
N LYS A 318 1.47 1.17 -13.58
CA LYS A 318 1.24 1.05 -12.13
C LYS A 318 0.10 1.90 -11.59
N GLU A 319 -0.16 3.06 -12.19
CA GLU A 319 -1.25 3.94 -11.76
C GLU A 319 -2.63 3.30 -11.97
N SER A 320 -2.78 2.37 -12.91
CA SER A 320 -4.04 1.71 -13.19
C SER A 320 -4.06 0.26 -12.69
N SER A 321 -3.04 -0.24 -12.01
CA SER A 321 -2.95 -1.66 -11.64
C SER A 321 -3.81 -2.03 -10.43
N MET A 322 -4.55 -3.13 -10.54
CA MET A 322 -5.35 -3.70 -9.45
C MET A 322 -4.79 -5.07 -9.02
N TYR A 323 -4.89 -6.06 -9.91
CA TYR A 323 -4.48 -7.43 -9.66
C TYR A 323 -3.50 -7.91 -10.73
N ILE A 324 -2.69 -8.92 -10.41
CA ILE A 324 -1.86 -9.66 -11.39
C ILE A 324 -2.09 -11.15 -11.16
N SER A 325 -2.65 -11.85 -12.14
CA SER A 325 -2.80 -13.31 -12.10
C SER A 325 -1.56 -13.98 -12.69
N LEU A 326 -0.65 -14.44 -11.83
CA LEU A 326 0.58 -15.13 -12.23
C LEU A 326 0.37 -16.64 -12.24
N PHE A 327 0.45 -17.24 -13.43
CA PHE A 327 0.42 -18.68 -13.65
C PHE A 327 1.85 -19.23 -13.78
N SER A 328 2.31 -19.93 -12.73
CA SER A 328 3.64 -20.53 -12.65
C SER A 328 3.72 -21.60 -11.55
N GLN A 329 4.43 -22.68 -11.84
CA GLN A 329 4.82 -23.69 -10.85
C GLN A 329 6.12 -23.33 -10.10
N GLN A 330 6.94 -22.39 -10.60
CA GLN A 330 8.20 -22.02 -9.97
C GLN A 330 8.09 -20.87 -8.95
N ASN A 331 8.65 -21.06 -7.76
CA ASN A 331 8.66 -20.03 -6.72
C ASN A 331 9.54 -18.81 -7.09
N ILE A 332 10.60 -18.99 -7.88
CA ILE A 332 11.54 -17.92 -8.21
C ILE A 332 10.90 -16.83 -9.08
N GLU A 333 10.01 -17.22 -9.99
CA GLU A 333 9.25 -16.29 -10.83
C GLU A 333 8.24 -15.51 -9.98
N ALA A 334 7.59 -16.18 -9.01
CA ALA A 334 6.73 -15.51 -8.03
C ALA A 334 7.52 -14.50 -7.16
N LEU A 335 8.77 -14.80 -6.81
CA LEU A 335 9.64 -13.86 -6.09
C LEU A 335 9.99 -12.62 -6.94
N GLN A 336 10.20 -12.77 -8.25
CA GLN A 336 10.43 -11.62 -9.14
C GLN A 336 9.21 -10.69 -9.20
N PHE A 337 8.00 -11.23 -9.04
CA PHE A 337 6.77 -10.43 -8.98
C PHE A 337 6.45 -9.87 -7.60
N LYS A 338 7.16 -10.27 -6.52
CA LYS A 338 6.97 -9.64 -5.20
C LYS A 338 7.25 -8.15 -5.20
N ARG A 339 8.12 -7.65 -6.09
CA ARG A 339 8.35 -6.20 -6.23
C ARG A 339 7.07 -5.44 -6.63
N PHE A 340 6.16 -6.11 -7.33
CA PHE A 340 4.87 -5.54 -7.74
C PHE A 340 3.79 -5.58 -6.65
N ALA A 341 4.05 -6.22 -5.50
CA ALA A 341 3.13 -6.17 -4.37
C ALA A 341 2.89 -4.75 -3.84
N LYS A 342 3.74 -3.78 -4.21
CA LYS A 342 3.56 -2.36 -3.91
C LYS A 342 2.56 -1.66 -4.84
N ILE A 343 2.27 -2.22 -6.02
CA ILE A 343 1.43 -1.60 -7.06
C ILE A 343 0.17 -2.42 -7.38
N ALA A 344 0.18 -3.73 -7.14
CA ALA A 344 -0.94 -4.63 -7.42
C ALA A 344 -0.98 -5.82 -6.45
N GLN A 345 -2.14 -6.46 -6.33
CA GLN A 345 -2.27 -7.74 -5.64
C GLN A 345 -1.88 -8.89 -6.57
N VAL A 346 -0.79 -9.61 -6.25
CA VAL A 346 -0.32 -10.75 -7.05
C VAL A 346 -1.01 -12.04 -6.62
N LEU A 347 -1.79 -12.63 -7.52
CA LEU A 347 -2.54 -13.86 -7.35
C LEU A 347 -1.80 -15.00 -8.05
N ARG A 348 -1.41 -16.05 -7.31
CA ARG A 348 -0.69 -17.19 -7.90
C ARG A 348 -1.67 -18.30 -8.29
N ASN A 349 -1.64 -18.69 -9.56
CA ASN A 349 -2.50 -19.73 -10.14
C ASN A 349 -3.99 -19.53 -9.81
N LYS A 350 -4.40 -18.26 -9.69
CA LYS A 350 -5.73 -17.82 -9.28
C LYS A 350 -6.12 -16.57 -10.06
N ILE A 351 -7.42 -16.37 -10.21
CA ILE A 351 -8.03 -15.15 -10.76
C ILE A 351 -8.69 -14.35 -9.65
N VAL A 352 -9.10 -13.12 -9.98
CA VAL A 352 -9.75 -12.23 -9.00
C VAL A 352 -11.02 -12.89 -8.43
N ASN A 353 -11.80 -13.58 -9.26
CA ASN A 353 -13.00 -14.30 -8.83
C ASN A 353 -12.74 -15.38 -7.75
N ASP A 354 -11.53 -15.96 -7.69
CA ASP A 354 -11.17 -16.96 -6.68
C ASP A 354 -10.92 -16.35 -5.28
N VAL A 355 -10.60 -15.06 -5.23
CA VAL A 355 -10.19 -14.38 -4.00
C VAL A 355 -11.20 -13.33 -3.55
N GLU A 356 -12.04 -12.84 -4.46
CA GLU A 356 -12.95 -11.74 -4.19
C GLU A 356 -14.04 -12.11 -3.19
N GLN A 357 -14.16 -11.28 -2.15
CA GLN A 357 -15.06 -11.51 -1.02
C GLN A 357 -15.59 -10.16 -0.51
N GLY A 358 -16.91 -10.04 -0.36
CA GLY A 358 -17.53 -8.76 -0.01
C GLY A 358 -17.15 -8.21 1.36
N ASN A 359 -16.70 -9.08 2.28
CA ASN A 359 -16.23 -8.70 3.61
C ASN A 359 -14.69 -8.48 3.68
N MET A 360 -14.04 -8.32 2.53
CA MET A 360 -12.60 -8.07 2.40
C MET A 360 -12.36 -6.81 1.55
N ALA A 361 -11.11 -6.35 1.50
CA ALA A 361 -10.75 -5.17 0.71
C ALA A 361 -10.63 -5.52 -0.78
N TYR A 362 -11.25 -4.71 -1.63
CA TYR A 362 -11.26 -4.84 -3.09
C TYR A 362 -10.34 -3.82 -3.77
N GLY A 363 -9.69 -4.21 -4.86
CA GLY A 363 -8.82 -3.37 -5.67
C GLY A 363 -7.33 -3.46 -5.33
N GLY A 364 -6.50 -2.64 -5.98
CA GLY A 364 -5.04 -2.67 -5.82
C GLY A 364 -4.46 -1.36 -5.33
N TYR A 365 -3.26 -1.03 -5.83
CA TYR A 365 -2.50 0.14 -5.39
C TYR A 365 -2.23 1.13 -6.54
N GLY A 366 -2.98 1.04 -7.63
CA GLY A 366 -3.02 2.05 -8.69
C GLY A 366 -3.92 3.23 -8.35
N ALA A 367 -3.39 4.46 -8.46
CA ALA A 367 -4.10 5.70 -8.15
C ALA A 367 -5.34 5.97 -9.02
N LYS A 368 -5.35 5.42 -10.24
CA LYS A 368 -6.46 5.45 -11.20
C LYS A 368 -7.43 4.29 -11.06
N ALA A 369 -7.06 3.26 -10.30
CA ALA A 369 -7.90 2.09 -10.08
C ALA A 369 -8.85 2.28 -8.90
N ASN A 370 -8.31 2.63 -7.73
CA ASN A 370 -9.11 2.77 -6.52
C ASN A 370 -8.38 3.64 -5.49
N PHE A 371 -9.14 4.47 -4.78
CA PHE A 371 -8.59 5.32 -3.74
C PHE A 371 -9.66 5.72 -2.73
N VAL A 372 -9.21 6.25 -1.60
CA VAL A 372 -10.05 6.92 -0.61
C VAL A 372 -9.53 8.34 -0.43
N ALA A 373 -10.39 9.33 -0.37
CA ALA A 373 -10.00 10.73 -0.27
C ALA A 373 -10.92 11.51 0.68
N HIS A 374 -10.38 12.58 1.26
CA HIS A 374 -11.12 13.53 2.09
C HIS A 374 -10.32 14.84 2.10
N GLY A 375 -10.98 15.97 1.85
CA GLY A 375 -10.34 17.25 1.61
C GLY A 375 -9.31 17.18 0.45
N SER A 376 -8.15 17.77 0.67
CA SER A 376 -7.01 17.76 -0.28
C SER A 376 -6.32 16.40 -0.40
N GLU A 377 -6.78 15.40 0.33
CA GLU A 377 -5.95 14.31 0.80
C GLU A 377 -6.43 12.98 0.15
N THR A 378 -5.51 12.08 -0.23
CA THR A 378 -5.85 10.88 -1.02
C THR A 378 -4.96 9.70 -0.68
N LYS A 379 -5.59 8.54 -0.42
CA LYS A 379 -4.96 7.25 -0.21
C LYS A 379 -5.24 6.33 -1.38
N VAL A 380 -4.17 5.83 -1.99
CA VAL A 380 -4.29 4.73 -2.94
C VAL A 380 -4.14 3.42 -2.18
N CYS A 381 -5.21 2.64 -2.09
CA CYS A 381 -5.20 1.35 -1.42
C CYS A 381 -6.45 0.53 -1.76
N PRO A 382 -6.39 -0.81 -1.62
CA PRO A 382 -7.58 -1.65 -1.67
C PRO A 382 -8.63 -1.14 -0.69
N VAL A 383 -9.84 -0.92 -1.20
CA VAL A 383 -10.94 -0.25 -0.52
C VAL A 383 -11.77 -1.29 0.21
N PHE A 384 -12.08 -1.02 1.48
CA PHE A 384 -13.05 -1.80 2.23
C PHE A 384 -14.10 -0.85 2.82
N ILE A 385 -15.29 -0.82 2.22
CA ILE A 385 -16.30 0.24 2.39
C ILE A 385 -16.60 0.50 3.88
N SER A 386 -16.93 -0.55 4.63
CA SER A 386 -17.25 -0.43 6.07
C SER A 386 -16.09 0.13 6.89
N ARG A 387 -14.87 -0.34 6.65
CA ARG A 387 -13.65 0.14 7.33
C ARG A 387 -13.40 1.62 7.06
N GLU A 388 -13.57 2.07 5.82
CA GLU A 388 -13.30 3.47 5.47
C GLU A 388 -14.35 4.42 6.07
N ILE A 389 -15.63 4.04 6.02
CA ILE A 389 -16.71 4.84 6.64
C ILE A 389 -16.56 4.85 8.17
N ASP A 390 -16.27 3.70 8.80
CA ASP A 390 -16.05 3.61 10.25
C ASP A 390 -14.92 4.52 10.71
N LYS A 391 -13.77 4.48 10.01
CA LYS A 391 -12.62 5.35 10.30
C LYS A 391 -12.97 6.82 10.18
N TYR A 392 -13.71 7.20 9.15
CA TYR A 392 -14.18 8.57 8.99
C TYR A 392 -15.06 9.02 10.15
N ILE A 393 -16.03 8.20 10.58
CA ILE A 393 -16.94 8.55 11.69
C ILE A 393 -16.20 8.73 13.02
N VAL A 394 -15.21 7.87 13.33
CA VAL A 394 -14.48 7.95 14.60
C VAL A 394 -13.34 8.98 14.61
N GLY A 395 -13.23 9.82 13.56
CA GLY A 395 -12.13 10.77 13.41
C GLY A 395 -10.78 10.10 13.12
N GLY A 396 -10.80 8.80 12.79
CA GLY A 396 -9.65 7.98 12.44
C GLY A 396 -9.33 7.98 10.95
N PHE A 397 -9.90 8.90 10.16
CA PHE A 397 -9.42 9.21 8.81
C PHE A 397 -8.11 9.99 8.90
N GLU A 398 -7.09 9.35 9.48
CA GLU A 398 -5.70 9.76 9.35
C GLU A 398 -5.14 9.03 8.14
N LEU A 399 -4.89 9.77 7.07
CA LEU A 399 -4.11 9.26 5.96
C LEU A 399 -2.68 9.04 6.44
N LYS A 400 -2.02 7.98 5.95
CA LYS A 400 -0.58 7.76 6.20
C LYS A 400 0.26 9.01 5.84
N SER A 401 -0.21 9.85 4.92
CA SER A 401 0.44 11.10 4.50
C SER A 401 0.41 12.20 5.57
N ASP A 402 -0.46 12.07 6.56
CA ASP A 402 -0.67 13.02 7.65
C ASP A 402 0.02 12.54 8.93
N ARG A 403 0.76 11.43 8.86
CA ARG A 403 1.62 10.91 9.92
C ARG A 403 3.06 11.27 9.61
N ILE A 404 3.83 11.49 10.66
CA ILE A 404 5.28 11.51 10.57
C ILE A 404 5.75 10.16 10.00
N SER A 405 6.59 10.21 8.97
CA SER A 405 7.34 9.07 8.45
C SER A 405 8.81 9.26 8.79
N VAL A 406 9.44 8.22 9.31
CA VAL A 406 10.88 8.18 9.57
C VAL A 406 11.48 7.06 8.74
N THR A 407 12.26 7.43 7.73
CA THR A 407 12.97 6.49 6.85
C THR A 407 14.43 6.42 7.26
N MET A 408 14.91 5.24 7.63
CA MET A 408 16.32 5.00 7.92
C MET A 408 17.11 4.98 6.61
N LEU A 409 17.93 6.00 6.37
CA LEU A 409 18.79 6.10 5.18
C LEU A 409 20.05 5.27 5.33
N GLY A 410 20.55 5.11 6.55
CA GLY A 410 21.68 4.25 6.86
C GLY A 410 21.51 3.59 8.22
N SER A 411 21.99 2.35 8.32
CA SER A 411 21.76 1.43 9.45
C SER A 411 23.03 0.78 9.98
N GLY A 412 24.18 1.05 9.36
CA GLY A 412 25.46 0.45 9.68
C GLY A 412 26.19 1.21 10.78
N CYS A 413 27.11 0.53 11.45
CA CYS A 413 28.04 1.10 12.43
C CYS A 413 29.06 2.04 11.78
N TRP A 414 29.92 2.68 12.58
CA TRP A 414 30.93 3.68 12.17
C TRP A 414 31.86 3.22 11.03
N GLU A 415 32.04 1.92 10.82
CA GLU A 415 32.83 1.35 9.73
C GLU A 415 32.05 1.18 8.41
N GLY A 416 30.71 1.11 8.48
CA GLY A 416 29.81 0.79 7.36
C GLY A 416 29.89 -0.67 6.89
N THR A 417 28.90 -1.13 6.12
CA THR A 417 28.93 -2.47 5.49
C THR A 417 28.67 -2.37 3.98
N PRO A 418 29.62 -2.74 3.12
CA PRO A 418 30.90 -3.37 3.43
C PRO A 418 31.91 -2.39 4.06
N ALA A 419 32.65 -2.85 5.06
CA ALA A 419 33.78 -2.10 5.61
C ALA A 419 34.95 -2.05 4.61
N PRO A 420 35.71 -0.95 4.55
CA PRO A 420 36.86 -0.81 3.64
C PRO A 420 37.85 -1.97 3.74
N PHE A 421 38.21 -2.55 2.59
CA PHE A 421 39.14 -3.69 2.45
C PHE A 421 38.73 -5.00 3.17
N CYS A 422 37.61 -5.04 3.87
CA CYS A 422 37.11 -6.24 4.54
C CYS A 422 36.67 -7.30 3.51
N ARG A 423 37.17 -8.52 3.70
CA ARG A 423 36.85 -9.67 2.83
C ARG A 423 35.97 -10.72 3.50
N CYS A 424 35.34 -10.39 4.64
CA CYS A 424 34.44 -11.31 5.33
C CYS A 424 33.23 -11.66 4.45
N LYS A 425 32.55 -12.78 4.77
CA LYS A 425 31.43 -13.29 3.97
C LYS A 425 30.32 -12.24 3.81
N LEU A 426 29.99 -11.49 4.87
CA LEU A 426 28.95 -10.46 4.84
C LEU A 426 29.34 -9.29 3.93
N CYS A 427 30.55 -8.74 4.09
CA CYS A 427 31.04 -7.65 3.23
C CYS A 427 31.13 -8.06 1.75
N ARG A 428 31.48 -9.32 1.43
CA ARG A 428 31.43 -9.84 0.05
C ARG A 428 30.00 -9.93 -0.51
N ILE A 429 29.00 -10.17 0.33
CA ILE A 429 27.59 -10.17 -0.09
C ILE A 429 27.13 -8.72 -0.32
N ALA A 430 27.40 -7.84 0.65
CA ALA A 430 27.03 -6.42 0.60
C ALA A 430 27.66 -5.66 -0.58
N SER A 431 28.89 -6.01 -0.98
CA SER A 431 29.60 -5.37 -2.10
C SER A 431 29.11 -5.79 -3.49
N LYS A 432 28.47 -6.96 -3.63
CA LYS A 432 27.94 -7.43 -4.94
C LYS A 432 26.69 -6.70 -5.38
N ASN A 433 25.93 -6.15 -4.43
CA ASN A 433 24.69 -5.45 -4.71
C ASN A 433 24.49 -4.33 -3.69
N ILE A 434 24.65 -3.07 -4.12
CA ILE A 434 24.46 -1.87 -3.29
C ILE A 434 23.02 -1.72 -2.76
N LEU A 435 22.05 -2.38 -3.40
CA LEU A 435 20.64 -2.42 -2.96
C LEU A 435 20.34 -3.61 -2.04
N SER A 436 21.34 -4.44 -1.72
CA SER A 436 21.18 -5.53 -0.75
C SER A 436 20.87 -4.98 0.64
N ILE A 437 20.04 -5.69 1.41
CA ILE A 437 19.77 -5.38 2.82
C ILE A 437 21.03 -5.47 3.70
N GLU A 438 22.05 -6.20 3.23
CA GLU A 438 23.36 -6.32 3.90
C GLU A 438 24.28 -5.13 3.59
N ASN A 439 23.94 -4.30 2.61
CA ASN A 439 24.66 -3.06 2.33
C ASN A 439 24.10 -1.95 3.23
N ARG A 440 24.89 -1.54 4.21
CA ARG A 440 24.52 -0.64 5.30
C ARG A 440 25.43 0.56 5.32
N MET A 441 24.90 1.73 4.97
CA MET A 441 25.57 3.01 5.17
C MET A 441 25.46 3.45 6.63
N ARG A 442 26.33 4.36 7.08
CA ARG A 442 26.32 4.93 8.45
C ARG A 442 25.01 5.61 8.80
N PRO A 443 24.69 5.78 10.11
CA PRO A 443 23.38 6.22 10.53
C PRO A 443 22.97 7.54 9.89
N SER A 444 21.77 7.56 9.32
CA SER A 444 21.09 8.78 8.88
C SER A 444 19.62 8.49 8.71
N PHE A 445 18.76 9.47 8.99
CA PHE A 445 17.32 9.28 9.03
C PHE A 445 16.65 10.46 8.35
N TYR A 446 15.73 10.18 7.43
CA TYR A 446 14.90 11.18 6.78
C TYR A 446 13.54 11.23 7.45
N ILE A 447 13.17 12.40 7.95
CA ILE A 447 11.91 12.65 8.63
C ILE A 447 11.06 13.49 7.70
N LYS A 448 9.82 13.06 7.50
CA LYS A 448 8.85 13.76 6.67
C LYS A 448 7.48 13.75 7.34
N SER A 449 6.81 14.88 7.26
CA SER A 449 5.38 15.04 7.55
C SER A 449 4.76 15.89 6.45
N LYS A 450 3.52 16.35 6.66
CA LYS A 450 2.85 17.26 5.73
C LYS A 450 3.52 18.64 5.64
N LYS A 451 4.10 19.15 6.72
CA LYS A 451 4.71 20.49 6.79
C LYS A 451 6.20 20.49 7.09
N SER A 452 6.82 19.32 7.22
CA SER A 452 8.19 19.19 7.72
C SER A 452 8.96 18.19 6.88
N GLN A 453 10.21 18.51 6.59
CA GLN A 453 11.18 17.60 6.02
C GLN A 453 12.56 17.97 6.56
N PHE A 454 13.21 17.03 7.25
CA PHE A 454 14.53 17.24 7.84
C PHE A 454 15.27 15.90 7.93
N VAL A 455 16.58 15.97 8.13
CA VAL A 455 17.43 14.78 8.28
C VAL A 455 18.03 14.79 9.69
N MET A 456 18.08 13.63 10.34
CA MET A 456 18.89 13.39 11.53
C MET A 456 20.14 12.61 11.13
N GLU A 457 21.28 13.03 11.67
CA GLU A 457 22.63 12.53 11.42
C GLU A 457 23.13 12.75 9.98
N LEU A 458 24.39 13.19 9.90
CA LEU A 458 25.10 13.59 8.69
C LEU A 458 26.45 12.85 8.61
N GLY A 459 26.44 11.52 8.57
CA GLY A 459 27.66 10.74 8.35
C GLY A 459 28.25 10.90 6.93
N PRO A 460 29.49 10.44 6.68
CA PRO A 460 30.20 10.61 5.40
C PRO A 460 29.56 9.87 4.22
N ASP A 461 28.53 9.05 4.46
CA ASP A 461 27.76 8.37 3.42
C ASP A 461 26.63 9.24 2.83
N PHE A 462 26.46 10.49 3.30
CA PHE A 462 25.31 11.33 2.97
C PHE A 462 25.12 11.57 1.46
N ARG A 463 26.20 11.79 0.70
CA ARG A 463 26.13 11.86 -0.77
C ARG A 463 25.57 10.59 -1.41
N MET A 464 25.90 9.40 -0.88
CA MET A 464 25.36 8.13 -1.38
C MET A 464 23.91 7.92 -0.94
N GLN A 465 23.58 8.29 0.30
CA GLN A 465 22.22 8.20 0.83
C GLN A 465 21.24 9.06 0.03
N THR A 466 21.59 10.32 -0.25
CA THR A 466 20.78 11.23 -1.07
C THR A 466 20.52 10.66 -2.47
N ALA A 467 21.54 10.10 -3.12
CA ALA A 467 21.42 9.49 -4.44
C ALA A 467 20.63 8.16 -4.43
N LYS A 468 20.90 7.27 -3.46
CA LYS A 468 20.25 5.95 -3.34
C LYS A 468 18.75 6.07 -3.07
N PHE A 469 18.34 7.06 -2.29
CA PHE A 469 16.94 7.27 -1.90
C PHE A 469 16.23 8.41 -2.63
N ASN A 470 16.90 9.08 -3.57
CA ASN A 470 16.37 10.20 -4.33
C ASN A 470 15.70 11.26 -3.42
N LEU A 471 16.44 11.70 -2.41
CA LEU A 471 15.91 12.61 -1.39
C LEU A 471 15.49 13.96 -1.98
N PRO A 472 14.37 14.55 -1.52
CA PRO A 472 14.00 15.90 -1.91
C PRO A 472 14.95 16.94 -1.32
N LYS A 473 14.79 18.19 -1.72
CA LYS A 473 15.53 19.31 -1.11
C LYS A 473 15.16 19.44 0.36
N VAL A 474 16.14 19.31 1.24
CA VAL A 474 16.04 19.51 2.70
C VAL A 474 16.89 20.71 3.12
N ARG A 475 16.42 21.49 4.08
CA ARG A 475 17.15 22.64 4.65
C ARG A 475 17.63 22.38 6.07
N ASP A 476 16.88 21.61 6.84
CA ASP A 476 17.06 21.45 8.28
C ASP A 476 17.68 20.09 8.59
N PHE A 477 18.72 20.10 9.43
CA PHE A 477 19.50 18.93 9.82
C PHE A 477 19.70 18.90 11.33
N LEU A 478 19.49 17.75 11.96
CA LEU A 478 19.77 17.49 13.37
C LEU A 478 21.03 16.63 13.47
N VAL A 479 21.94 17.00 14.37
CA VAL A 479 23.17 16.23 14.62
C VAL A 479 23.25 15.94 16.11
N SER A 480 23.38 14.66 16.46
CA SER A 480 23.50 14.21 17.85
C SER A 480 24.82 14.64 18.49
N HIS A 481 25.96 14.43 17.80
CA HIS A 481 27.30 14.71 18.30
C HIS A 481 28.36 14.77 17.17
N TRP A 482 29.63 15.01 17.53
CA TRP A 482 30.70 15.41 16.60
C TRP A 482 31.50 14.25 15.99
N HIS A 483 31.20 12.99 16.32
CA HIS A 483 31.90 11.85 15.72
C HIS A 483 31.70 11.78 14.20
N ASN A 484 32.67 11.17 13.53
CA ASN A 484 32.79 11.16 12.08
C ASN A 484 31.52 10.63 11.40
N ASP A 485 30.98 9.53 11.89
CA ASP A 485 29.80 8.85 11.39
C ASP A 485 28.47 9.58 11.63
N HIS A 486 28.49 10.68 12.38
CA HIS A 486 27.33 11.51 12.72
C HIS A 486 27.38 12.92 12.11
N LEU A 487 28.57 13.46 11.81
CA LEU A 487 28.73 14.86 11.38
C LEU A 487 29.42 15.06 10.02
N PHE A 488 30.38 14.22 9.63
CA PHE A 488 31.35 14.61 8.60
C PHE A 488 30.79 14.62 7.17
N GLY A 489 29.58 14.12 6.94
CA GLY A 489 28.82 14.33 5.71
C GLY A 489 28.40 15.78 5.48
N VAL A 490 28.54 16.66 6.49
CA VAL A 490 28.28 18.10 6.35
C VAL A 490 29.08 18.73 5.21
N PHE A 491 30.30 18.26 4.93
CA PHE A 491 31.14 18.80 3.87
C PHE A 491 30.55 18.60 2.47
N ASP A 492 29.79 17.52 2.25
CA ASP A 492 29.07 17.29 0.99
C ASP A 492 27.98 18.34 0.72
N LEU A 493 27.53 19.06 1.75
CA LEU A 493 26.45 20.04 1.66
C LEU A 493 26.91 21.44 1.23
N HIS A 494 28.21 21.69 1.08
CA HIS A 494 28.73 23.00 0.68
C HIS A 494 28.12 23.46 -0.65
N PHE A 495 28.34 22.69 -1.72
CA PHE A 495 27.82 22.97 -3.05
C PHE A 495 26.29 22.95 -3.10
N TYR A 496 25.67 22.09 -2.28
CA TYR A 496 24.22 22.02 -2.19
C TYR A 496 23.62 23.34 -1.68
N ALA A 497 24.17 23.89 -0.60
CA ALA A 497 23.75 25.17 -0.05
C ALA A 497 23.97 26.33 -1.05
N GLU A 498 25.16 26.42 -1.65
CA GLU A 498 25.48 27.51 -2.59
C GLU A 498 24.70 27.46 -3.91
N LEU A 499 24.67 26.29 -4.56
CA LEU A 499 24.19 26.18 -5.94
C LEU A 499 22.74 25.69 -6.03
N VAL A 500 22.30 24.82 -5.12
CA VAL A 500 20.99 24.15 -5.20
C VAL A 500 19.93 24.84 -4.34
N LEU A 501 20.26 25.21 -3.11
CA LEU A 501 19.40 26.00 -2.23
C LEU A 501 19.54 27.51 -2.50
N LYS A 502 20.75 27.96 -2.84
CA LYS A 502 21.12 29.39 -2.91
C LYS A 502 20.85 30.11 -1.58
N ASP A 503 21.02 29.39 -0.48
CA ASP A 503 20.78 29.84 0.88
C ASP A 503 21.51 28.91 1.87
N LYS A 504 21.60 29.31 3.14
CA LYS A 504 22.22 28.52 4.20
C LYS A 504 21.33 27.34 4.61
N ILE A 505 21.96 26.18 4.86
CA ILE A 505 21.33 25.07 5.58
C ILE A 505 21.30 25.36 7.08
N ASN A 506 20.35 24.79 7.81
CA ASN A 506 20.25 24.89 9.26
C ASN A 506 20.74 23.58 9.90
N ILE A 507 21.68 23.66 10.85
CA ILE A 507 22.15 22.51 11.62
C ILE A 507 21.85 22.74 13.09
N TYR A 508 21.01 21.88 13.66
CA TYR A 508 20.54 21.90 15.04
C TYR A 508 21.35 20.89 15.86
N CYS A 509 22.07 21.35 16.87
CA CYS A 509 23.01 20.52 17.65
C CYS A 509 23.29 21.12 19.03
N SER A 510 24.03 20.41 19.89
CA SER A 510 24.48 20.92 21.19
C SER A 510 25.43 22.12 21.04
N GLU A 511 25.61 22.89 22.12
CA GLU A 511 26.51 24.05 22.11
C GLU A 511 27.96 23.64 21.82
N GLY A 512 28.41 22.50 22.36
CA GLY A 512 29.73 21.95 22.08
C GLY A 512 29.97 21.62 20.60
N VAL A 513 29.00 20.95 19.95
CA VAL A 513 29.06 20.69 18.50
C VAL A 513 29.01 22.00 17.72
N ALA A 514 28.19 22.95 18.15
CA ALA A 514 28.09 24.25 17.51
C ALA A 514 29.40 25.05 17.59
N GLN A 515 30.10 24.99 18.72
CA GLN A 515 31.44 25.56 18.87
C GLN A 515 32.43 24.88 17.90
N TYR A 516 32.46 23.55 17.86
CA TYR A 516 33.32 22.81 16.93
C TYR A 516 33.10 23.23 15.47
N MET A 517 31.85 23.32 15.02
CA MET A 517 31.53 23.76 13.66
C MET A 517 31.91 25.22 13.40
N ARG A 518 31.73 26.12 14.38
CA ARG A 518 32.12 27.54 14.25
C ARG A 518 33.64 27.73 14.18
N GLU A 519 34.41 26.82 14.79
CA GLU A 519 35.87 26.84 14.74
C GLU A 519 36.43 26.20 13.45
N HIS A 520 35.82 25.10 12.98
CA HIS A 520 36.42 24.26 11.92
C HIS A 520 35.68 24.31 10.57
N ILE A 521 34.42 24.77 10.54
CA ILE A 521 33.51 24.65 9.37
C ILE A 521 32.86 26.02 9.01
N ASN A 522 33.33 27.12 9.59
CA ASN A 522 32.75 28.47 9.42
C ASN A 522 32.81 29.06 8.00
N TYR A 523 33.61 28.48 7.11
CA TYR A 523 33.69 28.87 5.70
C TYR A 523 32.50 28.36 4.87
N MET A 524 31.73 27.40 5.39
CA MET A 524 30.57 26.85 4.69
C MET A 524 29.33 27.75 4.87
N PRO A 525 28.42 27.80 3.88
CA PRO A 525 27.12 28.47 3.99
C PRO A 525 26.16 27.70 4.93
N ILE A 526 26.49 27.64 6.22
CA ILE A 526 25.72 26.96 7.25
C ILE A 526 25.22 27.96 8.30
N ASN A 527 24.04 27.69 8.83
CA ASN A 527 23.47 28.33 10.00
C ASN A 527 23.43 27.30 11.13
N VAL A 528 24.30 27.46 12.12
CA VAL A 528 24.41 26.55 13.25
C VAL A 528 23.50 27.05 14.37
N VAL A 529 22.52 26.24 14.76
CA VAL A 529 21.52 26.54 15.79
C VAL A 529 21.80 25.67 17.01
N ALA A 530 22.40 26.27 18.04
CA ALA A 530 22.60 25.59 19.30
C ALA A 530 21.26 25.42 20.03
N ILE A 531 20.90 24.17 20.34
CA ILE A 531 19.68 23.81 21.05
C ILE A 531 20.01 23.34 22.47
N LYS A 532 19.12 23.63 23.42
CA LYS A 532 19.30 23.29 24.83
C LYS A 532 18.59 21.99 25.17
N PRO A 533 19.15 21.15 26.05
CA PRO A 533 18.48 19.92 26.48
C PRO A 533 17.11 20.23 27.11
N PHE A 534 16.12 19.41 26.78
CA PHE A 534 14.71 19.52 27.20
C PHE A 534 13.92 20.72 26.67
N ASP A 535 14.57 21.69 26.01
CA ASP A 535 13.88 22.81 25.38
C ASP A 535 13.34 22.38 24.01
N SER A 536 12.02 22.17 23.95
CA SER A 536 11.37 21.75 22.71
C SER A 536 11.20 22.90 21.71
N PHE A 537 11.37 22.59 20.42
CA PHE A 537 11.10 23.50 19.31
C PHE A 537 10.33 22.78 18.20
N TYR A 538 9.90 23.53 17.19
CA TYR A 538 9.17 22.96 16.05
C TYR A 538 10.00 23.08 14.78
N LEU A 539 10.12 21.97 14.06
CA LEU A 539 10.47 21.94 12.65
C LEU A 539 9.17 21.69 11.91
N GLY A 540 8.61 22.73 11.29
CA GLY A 540 7.27 22.69 10.66
C GLY A 540 6.17 22.36 11.67
N ASP A 541 5.58 21.17 11.54
CA ASP A 541 4.55 20.62 12.42
C ASP A 541 5.05 19.50 13.36
N VAL A 542 6.35 19.17 13.31
CA VAL A 542 6.98 18.17 14.20
C VAL A 542 7.61 18.90 15.38
N LYS A 543 7.22 18.52 16.60
CA LYS A 543 7.85 18.99 17.83
C LYS A 543 9.09 18.13 18.10
N VAL A 544 10.24 18.77 18.22
CA VAL A 544 11.53 18.13 18.51
C VAL A 544 11.96 18.54 19.92
N THR A 545 12.25 17.56 20.76
CA THR A 545 12.79 17.79 22.11
C THR A 545 14.14 17.06 22.22
N PRO A 546 15.28 17.78 22.22
CA PRO A 546 16.57 17.16 22.47
C PRO A 546 16.66 16.74 23.95
N PHE A 547 17.35 15.64 24.23
CA PHE A 547 17.61 15.21 25.60
C PHE A 547 19.01 14.59 25.70
N PRO A 548 19.71 14.76 26.82
CA PRO A 548 21.06 14.24 26.99
C PRO A 548 21.05 12.72 27.10
N VAL A 549 22.06 12.09 26.50
CA VAL A 549 22.50 10.71 26.71
C VAL A 549 23.99 10.73 27.08
N CYS A 550 24.47 9.69 27.77
CA CYS A 550 25.88 9.55 28.13
C CYS A 550 26.56 8.62 27.14
N HIS A 551 27.55 9.14 26.40
CA HIS A 551 28.32 8.38 25.42
C HIS A 551 29.82 8.44 25.73
N MET A 552 30.41 9.61 25.93
CA MET A 552 31.87 9.71 26.10
C MET A 552 32.23 9.54 27.57
N TYR A 553 32.51 8.32 28.06
CA TYR A 553 32.72 8.01 29.48
C TYR A 553 33.82 8.87 30.15
N SER A 554 34.84 9.24 29.37
CA SER A 554 35.94 10.11 29.80
C SER A 554 35.54 11.59 29.98
N HIS A 555 34.46 12.04 29.33
CA HIS A 555 33.99 13.42 29.29
C HIS A 555 32.63 13.64 30.00
N ASP A 556 31.76 12.63 30.05
CA ASP A 556 30.34 12.76 30.36
C ASP A 556 29.93 11.98 31.63
N LYS A 557 30.64 12.18 32.76
CA LYS A 557 30.32 11.43 34.00
C LYS A 557 28.91 11.76 34.50
N MET A 558 28.13 10.75 34.88
CA MET A 558 26.75 10.86 35.44
C MET A 558 26.58 11.81 36.65
N LYS A 559 27.66 12.41 37.18
CA LYS A 559 27.65 13.23 38.40
C LYS A 559 27.20 14.69 38.21
N ASP A 560 27.13 15.20 36.99
CA ASP A 560 26.70 16.59 36.72
C ASP A 560 25.45 16.61 35.83
N ALA A 561 24.30 16.21 36.40
CA ALA A 561 23.03 16.07 35.70
C ALA A 561 22.51 17.36 35.00
N ASP A 562 23.12 18.50 35.28
CA ASP A 562 22.73 19.83 34.81
C ASP A 562 23.79 20.54 33.93
N ASP A 563 24.99 19.97 33.71
CA ASP A 563 26.07 20.56 32.87
C ASP A 563 26.33 19.77 31.58
N PHE A 564 25.26 19.26 30.96
CA PHE A 564 25.33 18.46 29.72
C PHE A 564 25.29 19.31 28.44
N ASN A 565 25.68 20.59 28.49
CA ASN A 565 25.67 21.48 27.31
C ASN A 565 26.64 21.03 26.19
N ASN A 566 27.59 20.15 26.51
CA ASN A 566 28.59 19.61 25.58
C ASN A 566 28.31 18.17 25.09
N ASN A 567 27.23 17.52 25.54
CA ASN A 567 27.07 16.07 25.39
C ASN A 567 26.25 15.65 24.18
N VAL A 568 26.29 14.35 23.91
CA VAL A 568 25.49 13.65 22.89
C VAL A 568 24.00 13.81 23.16
N PHE A 569 23.25 14.15 22.12
CA PHE A 569 21.80 14.27 22.19
C PHE A 569 21.09 13.06 21.59
N GLY A 570 20.10 12.56 22.33
CA GLY A 570 18.94 11.91 21.75
C GLY A 570 17.88 12.94 21.36
N PHE A 571 16.96 12.53 20.48
CA PHE A 571 15.87 13.38 20.02
C PHE A 571 14.52 12.69 20.23
N LEU A 572 13.59 13.36 20.92
CA LEU A 572 12.20 12.96 20.96
C LEU A 572 11.43 13.74 19.90
N LEU A 573 10.87 13.02 18.93
CA LEU A 573 10.00 13.55 17.89
C LEU A 573 8.55 13.30 18.28
N GLU A 574 7.76 14.36 18.36
CA GLU A 574 6.33 14.30 18.64
C GLU A 574 5.54 14.91 17.48
N HIS A 575 4.64 14.12 16.91
CA HIS A 575 3.71 14.56 15.88
C HIS A 575 2.34 13.98 16.17
N ARG A 576 1.38 14.84 16.53
CA ARG A 576 0.03 14.46 16.98
C ARG A 576 0.11 13.48 18.17
N GLN A 577 -0.33 12.24 17.98
CA GLN A 577 -0.30 11.19 19.00
C GLN A 577 0.93 10.27 18.87
N THR A 578 1.78 10.47 17.86
CA THR A 578 2.95 9.64 17.61
C THR A 578 4.17 10.23 18.30
N ARG A 579 4.86 9.42 19.12
CA ARG A 579 6.08 9.76 19.85
C ARG A 579 7.20 8.80 19.46
N ILE A 580 8.33 9.33 19.00
CA ILE A 580 9.49 8.54 18.52
C ILE A 580 10.73 9.03 19.23
N ALA A 581 11.45 8.14 19.91
CA ALA A 581 12.73 8.46 20.52
C ALA A 581 13.86 7.97 19.63
N TYR A 582 14.82 8.85 19.35
CA TYR A 582 16.11 8.51 18.76
C TYR A 582 17.19 8.61 19.83
N LEU A 583 17.93 7.52 20.01
CA LEU A 583 19.04 7.39 20.94
C LEU A 583 20.32 7.17 20.14
N ALA A 584 21.04 8.26 19.85
CA ALA A 584 22.42 8.15 19.38
C ALA A 584 23.28 7.58 20.50
N ASP A 585 24.25 6.74 20.15
CA ASP A 585 25.32 6.14 20.95
C ASP A 585 25.27 6.42 22.46
N TYR A 586 25.15 5.36 23.28
CA TYR A 586 24.99 5.53 24.71
C TYR A 586 25.51 4.35 25.53
N TYR A 587 26.15 4.65 26.67
CA TYR A 587 26.38 3.72 27.76
C TYR A 587 25.41 3.94 28.95
N ALA A 588 24.80 5.13 29.04
CA ALA A 588 23.78 5.44 30.05
C ALA A 588 22.82 6.54 29.58
N VAL A 589 21.62 6.58 30.15
CA VAL A 589 20.63 7.64 29.88
C VAL A 589 20.15 8.22 31.23
N PRO A 590 20.26 9.54 31.45
CA PRO A 590 19.81 10.17 32.70
C PRO A 590 18.33 9.90 33.02
N GLU A 591 17.97 9.83 34.31
CA GLU A 591 16.60 9.50 34.76
C GLU A 591 15.54 10.45 34.17
N LYS A 592 15.86 11.74 34.04
CA LYS A 592 14.98 12.73 33.41
C LYS A 592 14.75 12.45 31.92
N SER A 593 15.78 12.02 31.20
CA SER A 593 15.69 11.60 29.80
C SER A 593 14.89 10.30 29.67
N LEU A 594 15.08 9.33 30.56
CA LEU A 594 14.32 8.07 30.58
C LEU A 594 12.82 8.31 30.74
N LYS A 595 12.43 9.11 31.73
CA LYS A 595 11.01 9.48 31.95
C LYS A 595 10.40 10.19 30.75
N LEU A 596 11.20 10.94 29.98
CA LEU A 596 10.74 11.63 28.78
C LEU A 596 10.39 10.64 27.65
N VAL A 597 11.21 9.59 27.48
CA VAL A 597 11.08 8.64 26.34
C VAL A 597 10.40 7.32 26.69
N GLU A 598 9.92 7.16 27.91
CA GLU A 598 9.14 5.98 28.31
C GLU A 598 7.82 5.89 27.52
N GLY A 599 7.47 4.68 27.10
CA GLY A 599 6.20 4.36 26.45
C GLY A 599 6.03 4.93 25.03
N VAL A 600 7.12 5.29 24.36
CA VAL A 600 7.09 5.81 22.98
C VAL A 600 6.56 4.77 21.97
N ASP A 601 6.03 5.24 20.85
CA ASP A 601 5.53 4.36 19.78
C ASP A 601 6.67 3.64 19.05
N ALA A 602 7.82 4.30 18.91
CA ALA A 602 9.03 3.71 18.38
C ALA A 602 10.26 4.25 19.12
N ALA A 603 11.18 3.35 19.50
CA ALA A 603 12.53 3.70 19.94
C ALA A 603 13.53 3.27 18.86
N ILE A 604 14.35 4.20 18.40
CA ILE A 604 15.47 3.97 17.49
C ILE A 604 16.73 3.98 18.36
N ALA A 605 17.32 2.81 18.55
CA ALA A 605 18.35 2.58 19.55
C ALA A 605 19.67 2.16 18.92
N ASP A 606 20.78 2.61 19.51
CA ASP A 606 22.11 2.11 19.19
C ASP A 606 22.20 0.59 19.38
N GLY A 607 22.82 -0.06 18.40
CA GLY A 607 22.99 -1.50 18.32
C GLY A 607 24.44 -1.91 18.03
N THR A 608 25.40 -0.99 18.20
CA THR A 608 26.83 -1.18 17.90
C THR A 608 27.37 -2.50 18.45
N TYR A 609 27.10 -2.78 19.73
CA TYR A 609 27.52 -4.01 20.41
C TYR A 609 26.37 -4.96 20.77
N LEU A 610 25.22 -4.88 20.07
CA LEU A 610 24.02 -5.67 20.35
C LEU A 610 24.27 -7.19 20.30
N PHE A 611 25.16 -7.63 19.41
CA PHE A 611 25.44 -9.05 19.16
C PHE A 611 26.86 -9.45 19.55
N GLU A 612 27.47 -8.74 20.50
CA GLU A 612 28.84 -9.00 20.97
C GLU A 612 29.06 -10.48 21.38
N GLU A 613 28.06 -11.09 22.04
CA GLU A 613 28.12 -12.48 22.52
C GLU A 613 28.23 -13.54 21.41
N ILE A 614 27.80 -13.21 20.20
CA ILE A 614 27.85 -14.11 19.03
C ILE A 614 28.86 -13.65 17.98
N TRP A 615 29.77 -12.74 18.35
CA TRP A 615 30.87 -12.29 17.51
C TRP A 615 31.81 -13.46 17.15
N PRO A 616 32.09 -13.71 15.85
CA PRO A 616 32.87 -14.89 15.43
C PRO A 616 34.32 -14.93 15.94
N ASP A 617 34.94 -13.77 16.16
CA ASP A 617 36.29 -13.62 16.73
C ASP A 617 36.21 -13.54 18.26
N LYS A 618 36.27 -14.72 18.91
CA LYS A 618 36.07 -14.91 20.35
C LYS A 618 37.06 -14.18 21.28
N ASP A 619 38.20 -13.69 20.78
CA ASP A 619 39.22 -13.05 21.62
C ASP A 619 38.73 -11.72 22.22
N LEU A 620 37.75 -11.05 21.61
CA LEU A 620 37.08 -9.86 22.15
C LEU A 620 36.03 -10.18 23.23
N GLN A 621 35.57 -11.43 23.32
CA GLN A 621 34.50 -11.85 24.26
C GLN A 621 35.02 -12.13 25.68
N ASN A 622 36.34 -12.20 25.87
CA ASN A 622 36.97 -12.44 27.17
C ASN A 622 37.41 -11.15 27.87
N LEU A 623 37.06 -9.98 27.31
CA LEU A 623 37.32 -8.68 27.93
C LEU A 623 36.45 -8.53 29.19
N THR A 624 37.07 -8.19 30.31
CA THR A 624 36.38 -7.72 31.51
C THR A 624 35.56 -6.47 31.18
N ARG A 625 34.56 -6.13 32.00
CA ARG A 625 33.76 -4.91 31.81
C ARG A 625 34.61 -3.63 31.72
N GLU A 626 35.81 -3.64 32.32
CA GLU A 626 36.79 -2.55 32.30
C GLU A 626 37.60 -2.49 30.99
N GLU A 627 37.63 -3.59 30.22
CA GLU A 627 38.33 -3.71 28.94
C GLU A 627 37.38 -3.54 27.73
N LYS A 628 36.06 -3.57 27.95
CA LYS A 628 35.05 -3.25 26.94
C LYS A 628 35.05 -1.76 26.62
N ASP A 629 34.58 -1.40 25.44
CA ASP A 629 34.35 0.00 25.07
C ASP A 629 33.41 0.64 26.11
N PRO A 630 33.91 1.59 26.93
CA PRO A 630 33.12 2.18 28.00
C PRO A 630 32.04 3.15 27.48
N ASP A 631 32.09 3.49 26.19
CA ASP A 631 31.25 4.52 25.60
C ASP A 631 29.88 3.99 25.10
N HIS A 632 29.67 2.67 25.13
CA HIS A 632 28.44 2.00 24.72
C HIS A 632 27.95 0.95 25.73
N LEU A 633 26.64 0.65 25.68
CA LEU A 633 26.09 -0.58 26.25
C LEU A 633 26.43 -1.80 25.38
N HIS A 634 26.42 -3.00 26.00
CA HIS A 634 26.85 -4.24 25.34
C HIS A 634 25.83 -5.36 25.48
N GLY A 635 25.65 -6.16 24.41
CA GLY A 635 24.91 -7.42 24.41
C GLY A 635 23.52 -7.35 25.08
N GLU A 636 23.28 -8.26 26.04
CA GLU A 636 22.01 -8.29 26.80
C GLU A 636 21.70 -7.00 27.56
N GLU A 637 22.69 -6.19 27.94
CA GLU A 637 22.43 -4.91 28.64
C GLU A 637 21.65 -3.95 27.73
N ILE A 638 21.94 -3.92 26.43
CA ILE A 638 21.17 -3.14 25.45
C ILE A 638 19.71 -3.62 25.43
N MET A 639 19.51 -4.94 25.32
CA MET A 639 18.16 -5.53 25.20
C MET A 639 17.31 -5.28 26.45
N ARG A 640 17.92 -5.37 27.65
CA ARG A 640 17.26 -5.04 28.92
C ARG A 640 16.91 -3.56 28.98
N PHE A 641 17.87 -2.69 28.70
CA PHE A 641 17.67 -1.24 28.70
C PHE A 641 16.50 -0.80 27.81
N VAL A 642 16.45 -1.26 26.55
CA VAL A 642 15.37 -0.83 25.64
C VAL A 642 14.01 -1.46 26.00
N SER A 643 14.01 -2.61 26.69
CA SER A 643 12.79 -3.23 27.18
C SER A 643 12.18 -2.41 28.32
N ASP A 644 13.02 -1.84 29.18
CA ASP A 644 12.60 -0.96 30.29
C ASP A 644 12.05 0.39 29.80
N LEU A 645 12.29 0.77 28.53
CA LEU A 645 11.64 1.92 27.91
C LEU A 645 10.15 1.70 27.63
N HIS A 646 9.67 0.44 27.67
CA HIS A 646 8.29 0.07 27.35
C HIS A 646 7.80 0.58 25.97
N ALA A 647 8.71 0.72 25.01
CA ALA A 647 8.38 1.17 23.65
C ALA A 647 7.55 0.11 22.90
N LYS A 648 6.56 0.55 22.09
CA LYS A 648 5.72 -0.38 21.31
C LYS A 648 6.50 -1.11 20.22
N LYS A 649 7.56 -0.47 19.70
CA LYS A 649 8.47 -0.98 18.68
C LYS A 649 9.87 -0.48 18.98
N VAL A 650 10.88 -1.35 18.88
CA VAL A 650 12.30 -0.96 18.96
C VAL A 650 12.97 -1.30 17.63
N VAL A 651 13.75 -0.37 17.09
CA VAL A 651 14.56 -0.58 15.87
C VAL A 651 16.00 -0.23 16.17
N TYR A 652 16.90 -1.19 16.02
CA TYR A 652 18.33 -1.00 16.24
C TYR A 652 19.02 -0.44 14.99
N HIS A 653 19.88 0.55 15.17
CA HIS A 653 20.81 1.05 14.14
C HIS A 653 22.27 0.77 14.53
N SER A 654 23.21 1.35 13.80
CA SER A 654 24.65 1.18 14.04
C SER A 654 25.08 -0.30 14.04
N ILE A 655 24.53 -1.12 13.15
CA ILE A 655 24.81 -2.56 13.14
C ILE A 655 26.14 -2.84 12.45
N SER A 656 27.07 -3.48 13.17
CA SER A 656 28.39 -3.85 12.65
C SER A 656 28.37 -5.06 11.70
N HIS A 657 29.44 -5.23 10.91
CA HIS A 657 29.57 -6.32 9.94
C HIS A 657 30.01 -7.66 10.57
N LEU A 658 29.07 -8.45 11.09
CA LEU A 658 29.42 -9.73 11.71
C LEU A 658 29.77 -10.83 10.67
N PRO A 659 30.99 -11.41 10.68
CA PRO A 659 31.42 -12.40 9.69
C PRO A 659 30.47 -13.62 9.59
N GLY A 660 29.68 -13.68 8.51
CA GLY A 660 28.83 -14.83 8.20
C GLY A 660 27.42 -14.81 8.79
N LEU A 661 27.05 -13.75 9.50
CA LEU A 661 25.70 -13.51 10.01
C LEU A 661 24.99 -12.47 9.13
N THR A 662 23.95 -12.91 8.43
CA THR A 662 23.09 -12.06 7.57
C THR A 662 22.01 -11.37 8.40
N HIS A 663 21.42 -10.30 7.89
CA HIS A 663 20.30 -9.57 8.51
C HIS A 663 19.24 -10.51 9.12
N ASN A 664 18.74 -11.48 8.34
CA ASN A 664 17.70 -12.40 8.81
C ASN A 664 18.14 -13.25 10.01
N LYS A 665 19.40 -13.68 10.05
CA LYS A 665 19.93 -14.51 11.15
C LYS A 665 20.08 -13.71 12.43
N LEU A 666 20.49 -12.45 12.30
CA LEU A 666 20.56 -11.54 13.44
C LEU A 666 19.15 -11.21 13.94
N GLN A 667 18.19 -10.99 13.04
CA GLN A 667 16.80 -10.68 13.39
C GLN A 667 16.13 -11.84 14.15
N GLU A 668 16.50 -13.09 13.86
CA GLU A 668 16.03 -14.29 14.58
C GLU A 668 16.47 -14.32 16.05
N GLN A 669 17.51 -13.57 16.43
CA GLN A 669 17.99 -13.50 17.82
C GLN A 669 17.19 -12.52 18.69
N LEU A 670 16.38 -11.63 18.08
CA LEU A 670 15.69 -10.57 18.80
C LEU A 670 14.30 -10.99 19.29
N PRO A 671 13.86 -10.49 20.46
CA PRO A 671 12.52 -10.75 20.95
C PRO A 671 11.46 -10.05 20.08
N LYS A 672 10.22 -10.54 20.19
CA LYS A 672 9.08 -9.98 19.44
C LYS A 672 8.89 -8.50 19.76
N GLY A 673 8.79 -7.66 18.72
CA GLY A 673 8.64 -6.21 18.85
C GLY A 673 9.94 -5.42 18.71
N GLN A 674 11.09 -6.11 18.63
CA GLN A 674 12.39 -5.52 18.36
C GLN A 674 12.89 -5.93 16.96
N PHE A 675 13.51 -4.98 16.25
CA PHE A 675 13.88 -5.16 14.86
C PHE A 675 15.29 -4.64 14.57
N ILE A 676 15.98 -5.30 13.65
CA ILE A 676 17.21 -4.79 13.08
C ILE A 676 16.86 -3.79 11.99
N GLY A 677 17.40 -2.57 12.09
CA GLY A 677 17.28 -1.56 11.06
C GLY A 677 17.92 -2.01 9.74
N PHE A 678 17.50 -1.43 8.63
CA PHE A 678 18.18 -1.56 7.35
C PHE A 678 17.97 -0.31 6.50
N ASP A 679 18.89 -0.06 5.58
CA ASP A 679 18.82 1.10 4.69
C ASP A 679 17.53 1.08 3.85
N GLY A 680 16.74 2.14 3.93
CA GLY A 680 15.41 2.28 3.30
C GLY A 680 14.25 1.77 4.16
N MET A 681 14.48 1.39 5.42
CA MET A 681 13.41 0.97 6.33
C MET A 681 12.55 2.14 6.77
N ASP A 682 11.23 2.04 6.55
CA ASP A 682 10.25 2.94 7.16
C ASP A 682 9.91 2.46 8.58
N ILE A 683 10.17 3.30 9.56
CA ILE A 683 10.07 2.96 10.99
C ILE A 683 8.65 3.13 11.51
N VAL A 684 7.94 4.18 11.07
CA VAL A 684 6.58 4.55 11.50
C VAL A 684 5.65 4.84 10.32
#